data_AF-A0A4Q4TRY7-F1
#
_entry.id   AF-A0A4Q4TRY7-F1
#
_cell.length_a   1.000
_cell.length_b   1.000
_cell.length_c   1.000
_cell.angle_alpha   90.00
_cell.angle_beta   90.00
_cell.angle_gamma   90.00
#
_symmetry.space_group_name_H-M   'P 1'
#
loop_
_entity.id
_entity.type
_entity.pdbx_description
1 polymer ?
#
loop_
_entity_poly.entity_id
_entity_poly.type
_entity_poly.pdbx_seq_one_letter_code
_entity_poly.pdbx_strand_id
1 'polypeptide(L)'
;MNPAAQDDVGTRVLKTLENTPFASSSLKQLSGGTANYIYRATLVAPLQDGTTEVLAKHGEDYIKDNPDFKLTLLRCRVEEECLKSLSDLAVIGETDPGDEFSYIVKTPRVFHFDEGNNTQIQEYLTQGIDLKTYVLNTYPAHTNKSLRPQCYQLGKALGRWLRNFHGWSAQQPGLRQTLSENKEIQQLKQMINFGWLLQRVEQYPAVLGHARPIFEEVRNMAALELENEDELQIIHGDFWTGKQVDACHILRVSLFRLTSTSILIPNTPIQSDGEIPVFVIDWEMAQLGVPSLDLGQMIAELYELWLYKSIDAGLWMIQGLTEAYGIVSADFAFRIAIQVGTHLISFGTSVQGWGSPEQVEVVARTGRDLVVHAWKQDRAWSCFATYVGYKTVKRLEVLERETRGRRLPTRPQRYLLGLSRGLSSTALLHIMHENARQQRERQQRQRFELLVVHVANDDGDEHQDLLAGVGSSSSRSSGSSARGESGDRNRNRDREDWLDRYRVRFPGTEIRTVDLSSVLRSPTVDWAALPDTDTEEDANMSPSRRLARLFGRLPSATSRADIRRLLTRHVLLAAATEHACDALLLGYNTTSLAELTLSETAKGRGFSLPWQINDGAFPVPGRLDLPAAEAAASSMPVYHPLREVFRKELDSYTAITAPPLTELLPPSNPRGGRNGAGPGTVISHKDLSIDDVMARYFGEVEQNYPSVVANVVRTTGKLNRAAGGGAGELQGVGGRCGICGVALDTSGDERWRGEIGEEMDGTAEGWRGSLCYGCEKSRRG
;
A
#
# COMPACT_ATOMS: atom_id res chain seq x y z
N MET A 1 35.54 -38.38 -10.45
CA MET A 1 36.67 -37.51 -10.85
C MET A 1 37.96 -38.24 -10.54
N ASN A 2 38.92 -38.23 -11.46
CA ASN A 2 40.22 -38.86 -11.27
C ASN A 2 41.13 -37.88 -10.47
N PRO A 3 41.59 -38.20 -9.26
CA PRO A 3 42.41 -37.31 -8.44
C PRO A 3 43.68 -36.82 -9.15
N ALA A 4 44.19 -37.61 -10.10
CA ALA A 4 45.37 -37.29 -10.90
C ALA A 4 45.20 -36.06 -11.83
N ALA A 5 43.97 -35.69 -12.22
CA ALA A 5 43.73 -34.54 -13.09
C ALA A 5 43.68 -33.20 -12.33
N GLN A 6 43.28 -33.22 -11.05
CA GLN A 6 43.26 -32.02 -10.19
C GLN A 6 44.68 -31.58 -9.77
N ASP A 7 45.58 -32.55 -9.58
CA ASP A 7 46.99 -32.30 -9.22
C ASP A 7 47.78 -31.63 -10.36
N ASP A 8 47.34 -31.80 -11.61
CA ASP A 8 47.99 -31.23 -12.81
C ASP A 8 47.67 -29.73 -12.98
N VAL A 9 46.41 -29.30 -12.80
CA VAL A 9 46.01 -27.88 -12.96
C VAL A 9 46.71 -26.98 -11.94
N GLY A 10 46.71 -27.37 -10.66
CA GLY A 10 47.37 -26.59 -9.60
C GLY A 10 48.88 -26.46 -9.83
N THR A 11 49.51 -27.52 -10.33
CA THR A 11 50.93 -27.52 -10.71
C THR A 11 51.20 -26.59 -11.89
N ARG A 12 50.32 -26.56 -12.91
CA ARG A 12 50.41 -25.60 -14.02
C ARG A 12 50.31 -24.16 -13.51
N VAL A 13 49.33 -23.87 -12.65
CA VAL A 13 49.15 -22.52 -12.08
C VAL A 13 50.40 -22.10 -11.29
N LEU A 14 50.94 -22.97 -10.42
CA LEU A 14 52.19 -22.67 -9.70
C LEU A 14 53.33 -22.30 -10.66
N LYS A 15 53.53 -23.13 -11.69
CA LYS A 15 54.59 -22.94 -12.68
C LYS A 15 54.42 -21.63 -13.47
N THR A 16 53.20 -21.26 -13.81
CA THR A 16 52.90 -19.98 -14.47
C THR A 16 53.28 -18.79 -13.59
N LEU A 17 53.15 -18.92 -12.26
CA LEU A 17 53.44 -17.83 -11.32
C LEU A 17 54.93 -17.71 -10.94
N GLU A 18 55.75 -18.75 -11.09
CA GLU A 18 57.16 -18.80 -10.63
C GLU A 18 58.02 -17.61 -11.06
N ASN A 19 57.82 -17.10 -12.28
CA ASN A 19 58.64 -16.00 -12.84
C ASN A 19 57.92 -14.64 -12.78
N THR A 20 56.88 -14.52 -11.97
CA THR A 20 56.10 -13.30 -11.80
C THR A 20 56.28 -12.74 -10.38
N PRO A 21 55.88 -11.48 -10.11
CA PRO A 21 55.78 -10.96 -8.74
C PRO A 21 54.84 -11.77 -7.82
N PHE A 22 54.02 -12.66 -8.39
CA PHE A 22 53.06 -13.50 -7.68
C PHE A 22 53.57 -14.94 -7.45
N ALA A 23 54.88 -15.16 -7.61
CA ALA A 23 55.52 -16.44 -7.28
C ALA A 23 55.08 -16.90 -5.89
N SER A 24 54.55 -18.13 -5.81
CA SER A 24 53.82 -18.61 -4.64
C SER A 24 54.51 -19.81 -4.00
N SER A 25 54.64 -19.76 -2.68
CA SER A 25 55.20 -20.85 -1.87
C SER A 25 54.23 -22.02 -1.72
N SER A 26 52.92 -21.74 -1.82
CA SER A 26 51.87 -22.75 -1.79
C SER A 26 50.59 -22.26 -2.45
N LEU A 27 49.82 -23.19 -3.01
CA LEU A 27 48.44 -22.99 -3.42
C LEU A 27 47.52 -23.85 -2.57
N LYS A 28 46.49 -23.24 -1.98
CA LYS A 28 45.40 -23.94 -1.31
C LYS A 28 44.13 -23.76 -2.12
N GLN A 29 43.59 -24.84 -2.68
CA GLN A 29 42.31 -24.78 -3.38
C GLN A 29 41.20 -24.35 -2.42
N LEU A 30 40.39 -23.37 -2.82
CA LEU A 30 39.27 -22.87 -2.05
C LEU A 30 37.97 -23.59 -2.43
N SER A 31 37.06 -23.70 -1.46
CA SER A 31 35.69 -24.16 -1.72
C SER A 31 34.92 -23.06 -2.45
N GLY A 32 34.53 -23.31 -3.70
CA GLY A 32 33.89 -22.33 -4.58
C GLY A 32 34.36 -22.48 -6.03
N GLY A 33 33.74 -21.69 -6.92
CA GLY A 33 34.02 -21.70 -8.36
C GLY A 33 33.58 -23.00 -9.02
N THR A 34 32.37 -22.99 -9.59
CA THR A 34 31.90 -24.14 -10.35
C THR A 34 32.56 -24.21 -11.72
N ALA A 35 32.65 -23.07 -12.41
CA ALA A 35 33.25 -22.99 -13.73
C ALA A 35 34.79 -23.05 -13.65
N ASN A 36 35.38 -22.29 -12.73
CA ASN A 36 36.83 -22.05 -12.67
C ASN A 36 37.48 -22.62 -11.40
N TYR A 37 38.77 -22.94 -11.49
CA TYR A 37 39.58 -23.35 -10.34
C TYR A 37 40.00 -22.12 -9.55
N ILE A 38 39.78 -22.13 -8.23
CA ILE A 38 40.08 -21.01 -7.34
C ILE A 38 41.08 -21.46 -6.28
N TYR A 39 42.19 -20.74 -6.15
CA TYR A 39 43.25 -21.01 -5.20
C TYR A 39 43.55 -19.78 -4.34
N ARG A 40 43.80 -20.00 -3.06
CA ARG A 40 44.53 -19.05 -2.22
C ARG A 40 46.02 -19.30 -2.44
N ALA A 41 46.71 -18.30 -2.95
CA ALA A 41 48.12 -18.33 -3.24
C ALA A 41 48.89 -17.56 -2.15
N THR A 42 49.80 -18.23 -1.45
CA THR A 42 50.68 -17.60 -0.45
C THR A 42 51.98 -17.22 -1.13
N LEU A 43 52.25 -15.91 -1.24
CA LEU A 43 53.38 -15.39 -2.00
C LEU A 43 54.73 -15.73 -1.34
N VAL A 44 55.75 -15.95 -2.15
CA VAL A 44 57.15 -16.14 -1.69
C VAL A 44 57.70 -14.85 -1.09
N ALA A 45 57.37 -13.72 -1.70
CA ALA A 45 57.72 -12.38 -1.21
C ALA A 45 56.46 -11.50 -1.18
N PRO A 46 56.28 -10.65 -0.15
CA PRO A 46 55.18 -9.68 -0.14
C PRO A 46 55.23 -8.73 -1.34
N LEU A 47 54.06 -8.31 -1.82
CA LEU A 47 53.95 -7.23 -2.80
C LEU A 47 54.39 -5.89 -2.18
N GLN A 48 54.53 -4.85 -3.02
CA GLN A 48 54.98 -3.52 -2.58
C GLN A 48 54.09 -2.88 -1.51
N ASP A 49 52.79 -3.21 -1.48
CA ASP A 49 51.83 -2.76 -0.48
C ASP A 49 51.76 -3.65 0.77
N GLY A 50 52.64 -4.66 0.86
CA GLY A 50 52.69 -5.62 1.97
C GLY A 50 51.79 -6.83 1.82
N THR A 51 51.04 -6.96 0.72
CA THR A 51 50.16 -8.12 0.48
C THR A 51 50.96 -9.42 0.44
N THR A 52 50.57 -10.41 1.25
CA THR A 52 51.24 -11.72 1.33
C THR A 52 50.42 -12.88 0.78
N GLU A 53 49.12 -12.69 0.59
CA GLU A 53 48.20 -13.68 0.05
C GLU A 53 47.35 -13.07 -1.06
N VAL A 54 47.19 -13.79 -2.16
CA VAL A 54 46.37 -13.39 -3.31
C VAL A 54 45.46 -14.53 -3.74
N LEU A 55 44.40 -14.20 -4.49
CA LEU A 55 43.51 -15.21 -5.06
C LEU A 55 43.92 -15.45 -6.51
N ALA A 56 44.19 -16.71 -6.85
CA ALA A 56 44.44 -17.14 -8.22
C ALA A 56 43.20 -17.87 -8.76
N LYS A 57 42.62 -17.34 -9.82
CA LYS A 57 41.46 -17.89 -10.53
C LYS A 57 41.91 -18.39 -11.90
N HIS A 58 41.72 -19.67 -12.18
CA HIS A 58 42.16 -20.32 -13.41
C HIS A 58 40.97 -20.90 -14.18
N GLY A 59 40.80 -20.44 -15.42
CA GLY A 59 39.72 -20.86 -16.30
C GLY A 59 40.14 -21.88 -17.34
N GLU A 60 39.24 -22.81 -17.63
CA GLU A 60 39.38 -23.83 -18.66
C GLU A 60 38.21 -23.72 -19.66
N ASP A 61 38.35 -24.33 -20.85
CA ASP A 61 37.30 -24.37 -21.89
C ASP A 61 36.10 -25.27 -21.52
N TYR A 62 36.03 -25.69 -20.26
CA TYR A 62 35.01 -26.51 -19.65
C TYR A 62 34.69 -26.04 -18.22
N ILE A 63 33.59 -26.53 -17.66
CA ILE A 63 33.22 -26.30 -16.25
C ILE A 63 34.04 -27.26 -15.36
N LYS A 64 34.82 -26.75 -14.41
CA LYS A 64 35.60 -27.56 -13.45
C LYS A 64 34.81 -28.73 -12.84
N ASP A 65 33.59 -28.50 -12.38
CA ASP A 65 32.78 -29.56 -11.75
C ASP A 65 32.08 -30.50 -12.75
N ASN A 66 32.15 -30.18 -14.05
CA ASN A 66 31.64 -31.01 -15.14
C ASN A 66 32.45 -30.82 -16.44
N PRO A 67 33.62 -31.48 -16.56
CA PRO A 67 34.52 -31.26 -17.69
C PRO A 67 33.97 -31.61 -19.07
N ASP A 68 32.90 -32.40 -19.15
CA ASP A 68 32.22 -32.73 -20.42
C ASP A 68 31.40 -31.54 -20.96
N PHE A 69 31.08 -30.57 -20.09
CA PHE A 69 30.35 -29.37 -20.49
C PHE A 69 31.33 -28.28 -20.91
N LYS A 70 31.42 -28.05 -22.22
CA LYS A 70 32.23 -26.97 -22.80
C LYS A 70 31.61 -25.61 -22.49
N LEU A 71 32.47 -24.66 -22.14
CA LEU A 71 32.09 -23.30 -21.81
C LEU A 71 33.17 -22.35 -22.32
N THR A 72 32.75 -21.28 -23.01
CA THR A 72 33.67 -20.32 -23.62
C THR A 72 34.62 -19.67 -22.62
N LEU A 73 35.90 -19.54 -23.00
CA LEU A 73 36.92 -18.81 -22.22
C LEU A 73 36.74 -17.29 -22.29
N LEU A 74 35.89 -16.78 -23.19
CA LEU A 74 35.53 -15.36 -23.26
C LEU A 74 35.08 -14.82 -21.91
N ARG A 75 34.43 -15.66 -21.09
CA ARG A 75 33.99 -15.31 -19.72
C ARG A 75 35.13 -14.84 -18.82
N CYS A 76 36.34 -15.39 -18.98
CA CYS A 76 37.51 -15.01 -18.18
C CYS A 76 38.00 -13.61 -18.56
N ARG A 77 37.98 -13.30 -19.87
CA ARG A 77 38.32 -11.97 -20.39
C ARG A 77 37.27 -10.93 -20.01
N VAL A 78 35.99 -11.30 -20.04
CA VAL A 78 34.89 -10.43 -19.57
C VAL A 78 35.07 -10.07 -18.10
N GLU A 79 35.38 -11.04 -17.24
CA GLU A 79 35.64 -10.80 -15.82
C GLU A 79 36.87 -9.89 -15.61
N GLU A 80 37.97 -10.12 -16.33
CA GLU A 80 39.14 -9.25 -16.29
C GLU A 80 38.78 -7.80 -16.63
N GLU A 81 38.15 -7.57 -17.79
CA GLU A 81 37.81 -6.23 -18.25
C GLU A 81 36.84 -5.51 -17.31
N CYS A 82 35.86 -6.23 -16.73
CA CYS A 82 34.96 -5.68 -15.72
C CYS A 82 35.75 -5.21 -14.48
N LEU A 83 36.55 -6.11 -13.90
CA LEU A 83 37.27 -5.82 -12.66
C LEU A 83 38.38 -4.78 -12.84
N LYS A 84 39.04 -4.75 -14.00
CA LYS A 84 40.01 -3.71 -14.37
C LYS A 84 39.34 -2.35 -14.47
N SER A 85 38.23 -2.26 -15.21
CA SER A 85 37.47 -1.02 -15.37
C SER A 85 36.94 -0.49 -14.02
N LEU A 86 36.48 -1.39 -13.14
CA LEU A 86 35.99 -1.06 -11.80
C LEU A 86 37.10 -0.71 -10.80
N SER A 87 38.32 -1.22 -11.01
CA SER A 87 39.49 -0.86 -10.20
C SER A 87 39.96 0.57 -10.47
N ASP A 88 39.86 1.04 -11.73
CA ASP A 88 40.30 2.37 -12.14
C ASP A 88 39.35 3.49 -11.66
N LEU A 89 38.07 3.18 -11.51
CA LEU A 89 37.01 4.08 -11.02
C LEU A 89 36.27 3.36 -9.90
N ALA A 90 36.84 3.39 -8.69
CA ALA A 90 36.32 2.65 -7.53
C ALA A 90 34.84 2.98 -7.28
N VAL A 91 33.95 2.14 -7.80
CA VAL A 91 32.53 2.16 -7.45
C VAL A 91 32.42 1.58 -6.05
N ILE A 92 32.18 2.46 -5.07
CA ILE A 92 32.05 2.09 -3.67
C ILE A 92 30.59 2.30 -3.24
N GLY A 93 30.04 1.32 -2.53
CA GLY A 93 28.82 1.46 -1.76
C GLY A 93 29.15 1.51 -0.29
N GLU A 94 28.90 2.65 0.32
CA GLU A 94 29.14 2.87 1.75
C GLU A 94 27.81 3.02 2.49
N THR A 95 27.82 2.84 3.81
CA THR A 95 26.70 3.25 4.67
C THR A 95 26.63 4.78 4.83
N ASP A 96 25.56 5.30 5.42
CA ASP A 96 25.42 6.75 5.60
C ASP A 96 26.26 7.26 6.77
N PRO A 97 26.71 8.54 6.73
CA PRO A 97 27.31 9.16 7.89
C PRO A 97 26.38 9.10 9.12
N GLY A 98 26.83 8.43 10.18
CA GLY A 98 26.05 8.22 11.41
C GLY A 98 25.32 6.87 11.49
N ASP A 99 25.42 6.01 10.47
CA ASP A 99 25.03 4.61 10.58
C ASP A 99 25.95 3.87 11.58
N GLU A 100 25.37 2.97 12.39
CA GLU A 100 26.08 2.19 13.41
C GLU A 100 27.16 1.25 12.86
N PHE A 101 26.98 0.73 11.65
CA PHE A 101 27.93 -0.18 10.99
C PHE A 101 28.49 0.48 9.73
N SER A 102 29.81 0.38 9.54
CA SER A 102 30.52 0.91 8.36
C SER A 102 30.78 -0.21 7.35
N TYR A 103 29.86 -0.43 6.41
CA TYR A 103 30.10 -1.39 5.31
C TYR A 103 30.72 -0.69 4.12
N ILE A 104 31.77 -1.29 3.56
CA ILE A 104 32.44 -0.82 2.34
C ILE A 104 32.30 -1.90 1.26
N VAL A 105 31.35 -1.70 0.36
CA VAL A 105 31.09 -2.59 -0.78
C VAL A 105 31.95 -2.16 -1.96
N LYS A 106 32.80 -3.05 -2.47
CA LYS A 106 33.68 -2.81 -3.62
C LYS A 106 33.93 -4.10 -4.42
N THR A 107 34.56 -3.99 -5.59
CA THR A 107 35.14 -5.16 -6.28
C THR A 107 36.57 -5.44 -5.80
N PRO A 108 37.05 -6.70 -5.90
CA PRO A 108 38.47 -7.01 -5.70
C PRO A 108 39.34 -6.26 -6.72
N ARG A 109 40.53 -5.83 -6.29
CA ARG A 109 41.55 -5.33 -7.23
C ARG A 109 42.10 -6.47 -8.08
N VAL A 110 42.24 -6.26 -9.39
CA VAL A 110 43.00 -7.17 -10.26
C VAL A 110 44.47 -6.79 -10.21
N PHE A 111 45.33 -7.74 -9.91
CA PHE A 111 46.77 -7.54 -9.95
C PHE A 111 47.38 -7.95 -11.28
N HIS A 112 46.89 -9.03 -11.88
CA HIS A 112 47.42 -9.57 -13.12
C HIS A 112 46.41 -10.49 -13.80
N PHE A 113 46.46 -10.54 -15.14
CA PHE A 113 45.80 -11.56 -15.93
C PHE A 113 46.78 -12.08 -16.98
N ASP A 114 46.96 -13.40 -17.01
CA ASP A 114 47.71 -14.10 -18.03
C ASP A 114 46.75 -14.61 -19.09
N GLU A 115 46.64 -13.87 -20.20
CA GLU A 115 45.79 -14.22 -21.35
C GLU A 115 46.16 -15.59 -21.95
N GLY A 116 47.43 -16.00 -21.90
CA GLY A 116 47.90 -17.26 -22.48
C GLY A 116 47.46 -18.48 -21.68
N ASN A 117 47.33 -18.35 -20.36
CA ASN A 117 46.98 -19.43 -19.44
C ASN A 117 45.61 -19.23 -18.75
N ASN A 118 44.85 -18.20 -19.10
CA ASN A 118 43.56 -17.83 -18.48
C ASN A 118 43.64 -17.81 -16.94
N THR A 119 44.73 -17.26 -16.42
CA THR A 119 44.99 -17.21 -14.97
C THR A 119 44.95 -15.77 -14.49
N GLN A 120 43.97 -15.46 -13.64
CA GLN A 120 43.78 -14.15 -13.04
C GLN A 120 44.27 -14.15 -11.59
N ILE A 121 45.04 -13.12 -11.23
CA ILE A 121 45.46 -12.85 -9.86
C ILE A 121 44.75 -11.60 -9.36
N GLN A 122 44.04 -11.73 -8.25
CA GLN A 122 43.23 -10.66 -7.67
C GLN A 122 43.36 -10.59 -6.14
N GLU A 123 42.86 -9.49 -5.58
CA GLU A 123 42.76 -9.23 -4.14
C GLU A 123 42.01 -10.37 -3.43
N TYR A 124 42.63 -10.90 -2.38
CA TYR A 124 42.05 -11.96 -1.57
C TYR A 124 41.39 -11.39 -0.32
N LEU A 125 40.11 -11.68 -0.11
CA LEU A 125 39.43 -11.36 1.13
C LEU A 125 39.83 -12.37 2.21
N THR A 126 40.59 -11.92 3.20
CA THR A 126 41.05 -12.77 4.31
C THR A 126 39.85 -13.34 5.07
N GLN A 127 39.82 -14.67 5.19
CA GLN A 127 38.70 -15.41 5.81
C GLN A 127 37.33 -15.08 5.19
N GLY A 128 37.27 -14.78 3.89
CA GLY A 128 36.01 -14.52 3.20
C GLY A 128 35.06 -15.72 3.21
N ILE A 129 33.76 -15.45 3.38
CA ILE A 129 32.65 -16.39 3.25
C ILE A 129 31.53 -15.75 2.42
N ASP A 130 30.73 -16.57 1.75
CA ASP A 130 29.58 -16.06 1.01
C ASP A 130 28.48 -15.55 1.95
N LEU A 131 27.78 -14.49 1.52
CA LEU A 131 26.78 -13.83 2.35
C LEU A 131 25.65 -14.77 2.77
N LYS A 132 25.18 -15.67 1.88
CA LYS A 132 24.09 -16.62 2.18
C LYS A 132 24.51 -17.57 3.30
N THR A 133 25.70 -18.16 3.20
CA THR A 133 26.25 -19.04 4.24
C THR A 133 26.53 -18.28 5.54
N TYR A 134 27.07 -17.05 5.48
CA TYR A 134 27.23 -16.22 6.68
C TYR A 134 25.91 -16.01 7.41
N VAL A 135 24.85 -15.64 6.66
CA VAL A 135 23.51 -15.43 7.22
C VAL A 135 22.97 -16.71 7.85
N LEU A 136 23.07 -17.85 7.16
CA LEU A 136 22.59 -19.15 7.67
C LEU A 136 23.32 -19.59 8.93
N ASN A 137 24.62 -19.29 9.05
CA ASN A 137 25.42 -19.65 10.21
C ASN A 137 25.23 -18.70 11.39
N THR A 138 24.87 -17.44 11.12
CA THR A 138 24.89 -16.36 12.13
C THR A 138 23.50 -16.05 12.67
N TYR A 139 22.47 -16.04 11.81
CA TYR A 139 21.15 -15.55 12.18
C TYR A 139 20.16 -16.70 12.38
N PRO A 140 19.54 -16.81 13.57
CA PRO A 140 18.50 -17.81 13.79
C PRO A 140 17.20 -17.42 13.08
N ALA A 141 16.32 -18.42 12.93
CA ALA A 141 14.92 -18.20 12.60
C ALA A 141 14.29 -17.22 13.61
N HIS A 142 13.42 -16.33 13.12
CA HIS A 142 12.86 -15.24 13.91
C HIS A 142 13.94 -14.33 14.51
N THR A 143 14.78 -13.79 13.62
CA THR A 143 15.99 -13.06 13.96
C THR A 143 15.67 -11.91 14.93
N ASN A 144 16.50 -11.73 15.97
CA ASN A 144 16.28 -10.69 16.97
C ASN A 144 16.29 -9.30 16.32
N LYS A 145 15.28 -8.47 16.62
CA LYS A 145 15.14 -7.10 16.11
C LYS A 145 16.33 -6.20 16.42
N SER A 146 17.13 -6.51 17.45
CA SER A 146 18.38 -5.79 17.74
C SER A 146 19.40 -5.88 16.59
N LEU A 147 19.35 -6.93 15.76
CA LEU A 147 20.24 -7.14 14.62
C LEU A 147 19.73 -6.45 13.33
N ARG A 148 18.58 -5.77 13.40
CA ARG A 148 18.00 -5.07 12.25
C ARG A 148 18.92 -3.99 11.69
N PRO A 149 19.54 -3.08 12.48
CA PRO A 149 20.40 -2.03 11.94
C PRO A 149 21.52 -2.62 11.08
N GLN A 150 22.22 -3.63 11.60
CA GLN A 150 23.29 -4.36 10.92
C GLN A 150 22.88 -4.92 9.55
N CYS A 151 21.73 -5.62 9.48
CA CYS A 151 21.26 -6.24 8.24
C CYS A 151 20.72 -5.20 7.24
N TYR A 152 19.97 -4.22 7.73
CA TYR A 152 19.39 -3.15 6.92
C TYR A 152 20.49 -2.26 6.30
N GLN A 153 21.53 -1.92 7.05
CA GLN A 153 22.66 -1.12 6.56
C GLN A 153 23.53 -1.87 5.55
N LEU A 154 23.74 -3.18 5.73
CA LEU A 154 24.37 -4.02 4.69
C LEU A 154 23.56 -3.98 3.39
N GLY A 155 22.23 -4.14 3.49
CA GLY A 155 21.32 -3.99 2.35
C GLY A 155 21.48 -2.63 1.67
N LYS A 156 21.50 -1.54 2.44
CA LYS A 156 21.70 -0.19 1.90
C LYS A 156 23.02 -0.04 1.15
N ALA A 157 24.12 -0.50 1.73
CA ALA A 157 25.44 -0.39 1.11
C ALA A 157 25.47 -1.17 -0.23
N LEU A 158 24.91 -2.38 -0.27
CA LEU A 158 24.77 -3.18 -1.50
C LEU A 158 23.90 -2.48 -2.55
N GLY A 159 22.75 -1.91 -2.14
CA GLY A 159 21.82 -1.25 -3.04
C GLY A 159 22.41 0.00 -3.66
N ARG A 160 23.17 0.76 -2.85
CA ARG A 160 23.92 1.94 -3.28
C ARG A 160 25.03 1.58 -4.25
N TRP A 161 25.82 0.55 -3.92
CA TRP A 161 26.86 0.06 -4.81
C TRP A 161 26.28 -0.33 -6.18
N LEU A 162 25.21 -1.12 -6.20
CA LEU A 162 24.61 -1.61 -7.44
C LEU A 162 24.02 -0.48 -8.30
N ARG A 163 23.37 0.52 -7.66
CA ARG A 163 22.90 1.73 -8.35
C ARG A 163 24.05 2.50 -8.97
N ASN A 164 25.12 2.71 -8.21
CA ASN A 164 26.30 3.43 -8.67
C ASN A 164 26.96 2.68 -9.83
N PHE A 165 27.04 1.35 -9.75
CA PHE A 165 27.53 0.49 -10.82
C PHE A 165 26.71 0.65 -12.10
N HIS A 166 25.38 0.50 -12.06
CA HIS A 166 24.54 0.66 -13.25
C HIS A 166 24.63 2.09 -13.84
N GLY A 167 24.70 3.12 -13.00
CA GLY A 167 24.85 4.50 -13.45
C GLY A 167 26.22 4.79 -14.09
N TRP A 168 27.29 4.24 -13.50
CA TRP A 168 28.65 4.38 -14.00
C TRP A 168 28.88 3.59 -15.28
N SER A 169 28.39 2.34 -15.35
CA SER A 169 28.63 1.44 -16.48
C SER A 169 27.97 1.93 -17.76
N ALA A 170 26.85 2.66 -17.65
CA ALA A 170 26.21 3.35 -18.78
C ALA A 170 27.13 4.34 -19.51
N GLN A 171 28.22 4.80 -18.87
CA GLN A 171 29.19 5.75 -19.43
C GLN A 171 30.47 5.06 -19.95
N GLN A 172 30.50 3.72 -20.03
CA GLN A 172 31.69 2.94 -20.40
C GLN A 172 31.53 2.26 -21.76
N PRO A 173 31.81 2.95 -22.89
CA PRO A 173 31.60 2.39 -24.23
C PRO A 173 32.52 1.20 -24.55
N GLY A 174 33.77 1.22 -24.06
CA GLY A 174 34.71 0.10 -24.27
C GLY A 174 34.25 -1.18 -23.55
N LEU A 175 33.83 -1.05 -22.29
CA LEU A 175 33.29 -2.18 -21.53
C LEU A 175 32.00 -2.72 -22.15
N ARG A 176 31.13 -1.82 -22.63
CA ARG A 176 29.90 -2.19 -23.36
C ARG A 176 30.20 -3.04 -24.59
N GLN A 177 31.21 -2.66 -25.37
CA GLN A 177 31.63 -3.41 -26.55
C GLN A 177 32.06 -4.83 -26.18
N THR A 178 32.93 -4.99 -25.19
CA THR A 178 33.36 -6.32 -24.71
C THR A 178 32.18 -7.17 -24.24
N LEU A 179 31.28 -6.60 -23.45
CA LEU A 179 30.11 -7.31 -22.91
C LEU A 179 29.07 -7.65 -23.97
N SER A 180 29.03 -6.91 -25.08
CA SER A 180 28.14 -7.22 -26.21
C SER A 180 28.53 -8.56 -26.88
N GLU A 181 29.78 -8.99 -26.75
CA GLU A 181 30.26 -10.26 -27.32
C GLU A 181 29.84 -11.47 -26.48
N ASN A 182 29.42 -11.28 -25.21
CA ASN A 182 29.07 -12.35 -24.28
C ASN A 182 27.66 -12.95 -24.51
N LYS A 183 27.27 -13.14 -25.79
CA LYS A 183 25.92 -13.58 -26.20
C LYS A 183 25.59 -14.99 -25.75
N GLU A 184 26.58 -15.89 -25.67
CA GLU A 184 26.37 -17.27 -25.22
C GLU A 184 25.86 -17.32 -23.78
N ILE A 185 26.47 -16.54 -22.89
CA ILE A 185 26.04 -16.43 -21.49
C ILE A 185 24.71 -15.69 -21.37
N GLN A 186 24.47 -14.66 -22.20
CA GLN A 186 23.19 -13.97 -22.29
C GLN A 186 22.03 -14.91 -22.63
N GLN A 187 22.20 -15.74 -23.65
CA GLN A 187 21.20 -16.74 -24.04
C GLN A 187 21.03 -17.81 -22.96
N LEU A 188 22.11 -18.22 -22.30
CA LEU A 188 22.08 -19.18 -21.20
C LEU A 188 21.25 -18.66 -20.03
N LYS A 189 21.51 -17.43 -19.54
CA LYS A 189 20.73 -16.82 -18.44
C LYS A 189 19.27 -16.62 -18.83
N GLN A 190 19.00 -16.24 -20.08
CA GLN A 190 17.64 -16.11 -20.58
C GLN A 190 16.87 -17.44 -20.53
N MET A 191 17.51 -18.52 -21.01
CA MET A 191 16.94 -19.86 -20.98
C MET A 191 16.69 -20.33 -19.54
N ILE A 192 17.62 -20.08 -18.63
CA ILE A 192 17.49 -20.49 -17.22
C ILE A 192 16.39 -19.70 -16.51
N ASN A 193 16.37 -18.38 -16.62
CA ASN A 193 15.40 -17.54 -15.91
C ASN A 193 13.97 -17.75 -16.41
N PHE A 194 13.78 -17.78 -17.74
CA PHE A 194 12.46 -17.71 -18.35
C PHE A 194 12.05 -19.00 -19.08
N GLY A 195 12.99 -19.77 -19.61
CA GLY A 195 12.71 -21.06 -20.23
C GLY A 195 12.29 -22.12 -19.20
N TRP A 196 12.89 -22.11 -18.01
CA TRP A 196 12.57 -23.07 -16.95
C TRP A 196 11.19 -22.86 -16.32
N LEU A 197 10.60 -21.66 -16.41
CA LEU A 197 9.24 -21.41 -15.91
C LEU A 197 8.25 -22.48 -16.37
N LEU A 198 8.25 -22.77 -17.68
CA LEU A 198 7.35 -23.74 -18.29
C LEU A 198 7.69 -25.18 -17.90
N GLN A 199 8.99 -25.48 -17.73
CA GLN A 199 9.41 -26.78 -17.22
C GLN A 199 8.93 -27.00 -15.77
N ARG A 200 8.89 -25.96 -14.94
CA ARG A 200 8.37 -26.03 -13.56
C ARG A 200 6.87 -26.19 -13.51
N VAL A 201 6.14 -25.70 -14.51
CA VAL A 201 4.69 -25.98 -14.62
C VAL A 201 4.43 -27.49 -14.69
N GLU A 202 5.26 -28.24 -15.42
CA GLU A 202 5.11 -29.70 -15.51
C GLU A 202 5.43 -30.42 -14.20
N GLN A 203 6.33 -29.86 -13.39
CA GLN A 203 6.70 -30.43 -12.10
C GLN A 203 5.69 -30.11 -11.00
N TYR A 204 5.07 -28.93 -11.05
CA TYR A 204 4.10 -28.45 -10.05
C TYR A 204 2.75 -28.05 -10.68
N PRO A 205 2.06 -28.94 -11.40
CA PRO A 205 0.89 -28.57 -12.21
C PRO A 205 -0.29 -28.07 -11.36
N ALA A 206 -0.46 -28.60 -10.15
CA ALA A 206 -1.51 -28.15 -9.23
C ALA A 206 -1.34 -26.69 -8.80
N VAL A 207 -0.11 -26.21 -8.71
CA VAL A 207 0.22 -24.85 -8.23
C VAL A 207 0.36 -23.89 -9.39
N LEU A 208 1.08 -24.28 -10.43
CA LEU A 208 1.53 -23.42 -11.52
C LEU A 208 0.68 -23.55 -12.80
N GLY A 209 -0.11 -24.62 -12.94
CA GLY A 209 -0.80 -24.97 -14.18
C GLY A 209 -1.65 -23.86 -14.78
N HIS A 210 -2.43 -23.16 -13.96
CA HIS A 210 -3.32 -22.09 -14.42
C HIS A 210 -2.56 -20.80 -14.80
N ALA A 211 -1.31 -20.64 -14.38
CA ALA A 211 -0.48 -19.47 -14.70
C ALA A 211 0.34 -19.65 -15.98
N ARG A 212 0.30 -20.84 -16.62
CA ARG A 212 1.06 -21.13 -17.85
C ARG A 212 0.94 -20.05 -18.93
N PRO A 213 -0.26 -19.54 -19.29
CA PRO A 213 -0.37 -18.52 -20.35
C PRO A 213 0.44 -17.25 -20.01
N ILE A 214 0.39 -16.80 -18.76
CA ILE A 214 1.15 -15.64 -18.30
C ILE A 214 2.66 -15.92 -18.32
N PHE A 215 3.09 -17.14 -17.96
CA PHE A 215 4.51 -17.50 -18.03
C PHE A 215 5.04 -17.52 -19.47
N GLU A 216 4.22 -17.92 -20.43
CA GLU A 216 4.57 -17.85 -21.86
C GLU A 216 4.72 -16.40 -22.32
N GLU A 217 3.79 -15.52 -21.91
CA GLU A 217 3.86 -14.08 -22.20
C GLU A 217 5.10 -13.42 -21.58
N VAL A 218 5.40 -13.73 -20.31
CA VAL A 218 6.59 -13.23 -19.60
C VAL A 218 7.88 -13.69 -20.28
N ARG A 219 7.96 -14.96 -20.70
CA ARG A 219 9.11 -15.48 -21.45
C ARG A 219 9.30 -14.75 -22.77
N ASN A 220 8.21 -14.49 -23.49
CA ASN A 220 8.26 -13.78 -24.76
C ASN A 220 8.67 -12.31 -24.57
N MET A 221 8.15 -11.64 -23.54
CA MET A 221 8.56 -10.28 -23.16
C MET A 221 10.06 -10.20 -22.89
N ALA A 222 10.60 -11.11 -22.07
CA ALA A 222 12.01 -11.11 -21.75
C ALA A 222 12.89 -11.44 -22.98
N ALA A 223 12.38 -12.20 -23.96
CA ALA A 223 13.08 -12.44 -25.22
C ALA A 223 13.12 -11.18 -26.09
N LEU A 224 12.01 -10.45 -26.19
CA LEU A 224 11.91 -9.18 -26.91
C LEU A 224 12.81 -8.09 -26.32
N GLU A 225 12.96 -8.03 -24.98
CA GLU A 225 13.88 -7.11 -24.33
C GLU A 225 15.32 -7.26 -24.85
N LEU A 226 15.75 -8.48 -25.18
CA LEU A 226 17.10 -8.75 -25.68
C LEU A 226 17.31 -8.37 -27.15
N GLU A 227 16.24 -8.21 -27.93
CA GLU A 227 16.33 -7.81 -29.34
C GLU A 227 16.70 -6.32 -29.49
N ASN A 228 16.35 -5.49 -28.50
CA ASN A 228 16.62 -4.05 -28.51
C ASN A 228 17.93 -3.73 -27.80
N GLU A 229 19.06 -4.05 -28.44
CA GLU A 229 20.39 -3.91 -27.83
C GLU A 229 20.70 -2.50 -27.35
N ASP A 230 20.18 -1.47 -28.02
CA ASP A 230 20.40 -0.06 -27.67
C ASP A 230 19.80 0.33 -26.31
N GLU A 231 18.74 -0.37 -25.88
CA GLU A 231 18.09 -0.16 -24.58
C GLU A 231 18.71 -1.00 -23.46
N LEU A 232 19.51 -2.01 -23.80
CA LEU A 232 20.19 -2.84 -22.81
C LEU A 232 21.30 -2.08 -22.09
N GLN A 233 21.50 -2.39 -20.82
CA GLN A 233 22.57 -1.82 -19.98
C GLN A 233 23.56 -2.90 -19.55
N ILE A 234 24.72 -2.49 -19.09
CA ILE A 234 25.69 -3.41 -18.49
C ILE A 234 25.16 -3.83 -17.12
N ILE A 235 24.95 -5.13 -16.95
CA ILE A 235 24.55 -5.76 -15.70
C ILE A 235 25.61 -6.78 -15.25
N HIS A 236 25.64 -7.08 -13.96
CA HIS A 236 26.49 -8.14 -13.43
C HIS A 236 26.03 -9.52 -13.93
N GLY A 237 24.72 -9.71 -14.13
CA GLY A 237 24.16 -10.90 -14.80
C GLY A 237 24.07 -12.15 -13.92
N ASP A 238 24.71 -12.16 -12.76
CA ASP A 238 24.57 -13.21 -11.74
C ASP A 238 24.61 -12.66 -10.32
N PHE A 239 24.12 -11.43 -10.08
CA PHE A 239 24.27 -10.75 -8.79
C PHE A 239 23.43 -11.39 -7.66
N TRP A 240 24.05 -12.20 -6.80
CA TRP A 240 23.37 -12.91 -5.70
C TRP A 240 24.24 -13.34 -4.50
N THR A 241 23.60 -13.86 -3.44
CA THR A 241 24.21 -14.03 -2.11
C THR A 241 25.08 -15.27 -1.88
N GLY A 242 25.06 -16.32 -2.72
CA GLY A 242 25.95 -17.49 -2.58
C GLY A 242 25.31 -18.89 -2.51
N LYS A 243 26.17 -19.92 -2.39
CA LYS A 243 26.09 -21.29 -2.95
C LYS A 243 24.78 -22.10 -2.71
N GLN A 244 24.32 -22.79 -3.76
CA GLN A 244 23.35 -23.90 -3.74
C GLN A 244 24.07 -25.23 -3.37
N VAL A 245 23.63 -25.89 -2.29
CA VAL A 245 24.27 -27.13 -1.79
C VAL A 245 24.06 -28.31 -2.75
N ASP A 246 25.10 -29.13 -2.84
CA ASP A 246 25.38 -30.20 -3.81
C ASP A 246 24.33 -31.32 -3.99
N ALA A 247 24.34 -31.88 -5.23
CA ALA A 247 24.00 -33.25 -5.65
C ALA A 247 22.56 -33.61 -6.12
N CYS A 248 22.10 -33.03 -7.24
CA CYS A 248 21.12 -33.72 -8.08
C CYS A 248 21.79 -34.79 -8.97
N HIS A 249 21.52 -36.07 -8.70
CA HIS A 249 21.77 -37.19 -9.62
C HIS A 249 20.56 -37.51 -10.52
N ILE A 250 19.42 -36.82 -10.34
CA ILE A 250 18.11 -37.26 -10.85
C ILE A 250 17.66 -36.50 -12.11
N LEU A 251 18.24 -35.33 -12.40
CA LEU A 251 18.09 -34.68 -13.69
C LEU A 251 19.42 -34.84 -14.43
N ARG A 252 19.42 -35.54 -15.57
CA ARG A 252 20.54 -35.60 -16.53
C ARG A 252 20.81 -34.23 -17.20
N VAL A 253 20.66 -33.14 -16.46
CA VAL A 253 20.88 -31.77 -16.91
C VAL A 253 22.10 -31.24 -16.16
N SER A 254 23.25 -31.47 -16.78
CA SER A 254 24.59 -30.98 -16.48
C SER A 254 24.73 -29.49 -16.14
N LEU A 255 23.68 -28.68 -16.40
CA LEU A 255 23.66 -27.23 -16.22
C LEU A 255 23.54 -26.76 -14.77
N PHE A 256 22.98 -27.60 -13.88
CA PHE A 256 22.63 -27.19 -12.51
C PHE A 256 23.83 -26.80 -11.64
N ARG A 257 25.06 -27.12 -12.07
CA ARG A 257 26.26 -26.80 -11.29
C ARG A 257 26.74 -25.36 -11.44
N LEU A 258 26.35 -24.61 -12.48
CA LEU A 258 26.92 -23.29 -12.84
C LEU A 258 26.73 -22.14 -11.82
N THR A 259 26.32 -22.41 -10.60
CA THR A 259 25.99 -21.41 -9.59
C THR A 259 27.22 -21.02 -8.76
N SER A 260 27.77 -19.85 -9.03
CA SER A 260 28.87 -19.24 -8.28
C SER A 260 28.35 -18.24 -7.24
N THR A 261 29.20 -17.51 -6.52
CA THR A 261 28.83 -16.57 -5.45
C THR A 261 29.22 -15.16 -5.86
N SER A 262 28.36 -14.15 -5.65
CA SER A 262 28.73 -12.75 -5.97
C SER A 262 29.11 -11.91 -4.76
N ILE A 263 28.66 -12.24 -3.54
CA ILE A 263 28.93 -11.40 -2.36
C ILE A 263 29.76 -12.16 -1.33
N LEU A 264 30.97 -11.67 -1.06
CA LEU A 264 31.83 -12.14 0.03
C LEU A 264 31.94 -11.12 1.18
N ILE A 265 31.95 -11.63 2.41
CA ILE A 265 32.12 -10.87 3.64
C ILE A 265 33.13 -11.61 4.56
N PRO A 266 33.84 -10.94 5.48
CA PRO A 266 34.66 -11.62 6.48
C PRO A 266 33.86 -12.62 7.31
N ASN A 267 34.39 -13.82 7.51
CA ASN A 267 33.83 -14.85 8.38
C ASN A 267 34.16 -14.57 9.86
N THR A 268 33.81 -13.37 10.32
CA THR A 268 33.98 -12.91 11.69
C THR A 268 32.69 -12.23 12.13
N PRO A 269 32.35 -12.27 13.44
CA PRO A 269 31.22 -11.51 13.93
C PRO A 269 31.35 -10.04 13.53
N ILE A 270 30.31 -9.52 12.88
CA ILE A 270 30.25 -8.11 12.52
C ILE A 270 30.16 -7.26 13.79
N GLN A 271 31.06 -6.30 13.91
CA GLN A 271 31.13 -5.34 15.01
C GLN A 271 30.96 -3.92 14.48
N SER A 272 30.54 -3.00 15.33
CA SER A 272 30.32 -1.58 14.97
C SER A 272 31.62 -0.77 14.94
N ASP A 273 32.71 -1.29 15.52
CA ASP A 273 34.02 -0.65 15.61
C ASP A 273 34.95 -1.07 14.46
N GLY A 274 34.67 -0.57 13.26
CA GLY A 274 35.57 -0.73 12.12
C GLY A 274 34.86 -0.76 10.78
N GLU A 275 35.65 -0.74 9.72
CA GLU A 275 35.18 -0.95 8.36
C GLU A 275 34.99 -2.45 8.09
N ILE A 276 33.84 -2.79 7.51
CA ILE A 276 33.47 -4.15 7.14
C ILE A 276 33.56 -4.24 5.62
N PRO A 277 34.61 -4.86 5.07
CA PRO A 277 34.75 -5.01 3.63
C PRO A 277 33.71 -6.01 3.09
N VAL A 278 33.06 -5.66 1.99
CA VAL A 278 32.13 -6.54 1.27
C VAL A 278 32.56 -6.56 -0.19
N PHE A 279 32.90 -7.74 -0.70
CA PHE A 279 33.43 -7.88 -2.06
C PHE A 279 32.35 -8.36 -3.01
N VAL A 280 32.16 -7.63 -4.12
CA VAL A 280 31.38 -8.07 -5.27
C VAL A 280 32.30 -8.78 -6.26
N ILE A 281 32.12 -10.09 -6.39
CA ILE A 281 32.98 -11.01 -7.14
C ILE A 281 32.20 -11.72 -8.25
N ASP A 282 32.93 -12.47 -9.07
CA ASP A 282 32.40 -13.40 -10.07
C ASP A 282 31.69 -12.72 -11.25
N TRP A 283 32.49 -12.02 -12.05
CA TRP A 283 32.02 -11.22 -13.18
C TRP A 283 31.94 -11.99 -14.50
N GLU A 284 32.10 -13.31 -14.47
CA GLU A 284 32.09 -14.18 -15.66
C GLU A 284 30.76 -14.10 -16.45
N MET A 285 29.66 -13.79 -15.75
CA MET A 285 28.33 -13.67 -16.32
C MET A 285 27.89 -12.23 -16.63
N ALA A 286 28.80 -11.27 -16.51
CA ALA A 286 28.51 -9.89 -16.89
C ALA A 286 28.12 -9.83 -18.37
N GLN A 287 27.07 -9.05 -18.65
CA GLN A 287 26.45 -9.01 -19.98
C GLN A 287 25.64 -7.74 -20.20
N LEU A 288 25.17 -7.55 -21.43
CA LEU A 288 24.11 -6.59 -21.71
C LEU A 288 22.75 -7.17 -21.28
N GLY A 289 21.96 -6.42 -20.54
CA GLY A 289 20.67 -6.86 -20.04
C GLY A 289 19.87 -5.72 -19.42
N VAL A 290 18.76 -6.06 -18.77
CA VAL A 290 17.94 -5.07 -18.05
C VAL A 290 18.34 -5.05 -16.56
N PRO A 291 18.54 -3.87 -15.92
CA PRO A 291 18.98 -3.75 -14.52
C PRO A 291 18.08 -4.45 -13.49
N SER A 292 16.81 -4.70 -13.84
CA SER A 292 15.86 -5.43 -13.00
C SER A 292 16.26 -6.89 -12.79
N LEU A 293 17.13 -7.46 -13.65
CA LEU A 293 17.68 -8.80 -13.48
C LEU A 293 18.53 -8.91 -12.21
N ASP A 294 19.49 -8.01 -12.01
CA ASP A 294 20.38 -8.02 -10.84
C ASP A 294 19.61 -7.76 -9.54
N LEU A 295 18.66 -6.81 -9.55
CA LEU A 295 17.82 -6.55 -8.38
C LEU A 295 16.92 -7.74 -8.04
N GLY A 296 16.22 -8.26 -9.03
CA GLY A 296 15.26 -9.34 -8.82
C GLY A 296 15.92 -10.63 -8.35
N GLN A 297 17.11 -10.94 -8.88
CA GLN A 297 17.88 -12.10 -8.47
C GLN A 297 18.36 -11.97 -7.01
N MET A 298 18.98 -10.85 -6.63
CA MET A 298 19.40 -10.60 -5.24
C MET A 298 18.22 -10.63 -4.26
N ILE A 299 17.09 -10.00 -4.61
CA ILE A 299 15.89 -9.97 -3.76
C ILE A 299 15.32 -11.38 -3.56
N ALA A 300 15.23 -12.18 -4.62
CA ALA A 300 14.72 -13.55 -4.52
C ALA A 300 15.57 -14.40 -3.56
N GLU A 301 16.89 -14.30 -3.68
CA GLU A 301 17.85 -15.07 -2.87
C GLU A 301 17.82 -14.69 -1.39
N LEU A 302 17.69 -13.40 -1.09
CA LEU A 302 17.47 -12.92 0.26
C LEU A 302 16.09 -13.33 0.79
N TYR A 303 15.08 -13.41 -0.07
CA TYR A 303 13.71 -13.76 0.32
C TYR A 303 13.56 -15.26 0.62
N GLU A 304 14.33 -16.11 -0.07
CA GLU A 304 14.41 -17.54 0.22
C GLU A 304 14.84 -17.84 1.66
N LEU A 305 15.71 -17.01 2.26
CA LEU A 305 16.09 -17.13 3.67
C LEU A 305 14.87 -17.04 4.60
N TRP A 306 13.92 -16.18 4.26
CA TRP A 306 12.66 -16.08 5.00
C TRP A 306 11.71 -17.23 4.66
N LEU A 307 11.50 -17.53 3.37
CA LEU A 307 10.57 -18.58 2.93
C LEU A 307 10.94 -19.97 3.48
N TYR A 308 12.22 -20.31 3.49
CA TYR A 308 12.70 -21.63 3.93
C TYR A 308 13.08 -21.69 5.41
N LYS A 309 13.72 -20.63 5.93
CA LYS A 309 14.35 -20.66 7.27
C LYS A 309 13.74 -19.67 8.25
N SER A 310 12.76 -18.87 7.83
CA SER A 310 12.13 -17.83 8.65
C SER A 310 13.16 -16.84 9.23
N ILE A 311 14.23 -16.55 8.50
CA ILE A 311 15.26 -15.59 8.89
C ILE A 311 14.83 -14.19 8.44
N ASP A 312 14.44 -13.33 9.40
CA ASP A 312 14.00 -11.95 9.13
C ASP A 312 15.13 -11.06 8.58
N ALA A 313 16.39 -11.42 8.82
CA ALA A 313 17.56 -10.69 8.31
C ALA A 313 17.50 -10.48 6.78
N GLY A 314 17.05 -11.50 6.03
CA GLY A 314 16.87 -11.39 4.58
C GLY A 314 15.89 -10.30 4.17
N LEU A 315 14.76 -10.17 4.90
CA LEU A 315 13.78 -9.11 4.65
C LEU A 315 14.33 -7.71 4.96
N TRP A 316 15.14 -7.57 6.01
CA TRP A 316 15.77 -6.29 6.36
C TRP A 316 16.83 -5.88 5.35
N MET A 317 17.61 -6.84 4.83
CA MET A 317 18.55 -6.60 3.74
C MET A 317 17.83 -6.17 2.46
N ILE A 318 16.73 -6.83 2.08
CA ILE A 318 15.89 -6.43 0.92
C ILE A 318 15.37 -4.99 1.10
N GLN A 319 14.91 -4.64 2.31
CA GLN A 319 14.43 -3.30 2.61
C GLN A 319 15.53 -2.26 2.37
N GLY A 320 16.73 -2.46 2.92
CA GLY A 320 17.85 -1.54 2.72
C GLY A 320 18.30 -1.46 1.25
N LEU A 321 18.37 -2.61 0.59
CA LEU A 321 18.76 -2.74 -0.82
C LEU A 321 17.84 -1.91 -1.73
N THR A 322 16.53 -2.14 -1.62
CA THR A 322 15.53 -1.48 -2.47
C THR A 322 15.44 0.02 -2.21
N GLU A 323 15.58 0.45 -0.96
CA GLU A 323 15.59 1.86 -0.56
C GLU A 323 16.81 2.60 -1.13
N ALA A 324 18.02 2.05 -0.94
CA ALA A 324 19.26 2.70 -1.38
C ALA A 324 19.45 2.66 -2.90
N TYR A 325 18.98 1.60 -3.58
CA TYR A 325 18.99 1.55 -5.03
C TYR A 325 18.09 2.63 -5.65
N GLY A 326 16.91 2.85 -5.06
CA GLY A 326 15.95 3.86 -5.49
C GLY A 326 15.11 3.39 -6.67
N ILE A 327 13.95 2.79 -6.40
CA ILE A 327 13.01 2.35 -7.43
C ILE A 327 12.45 3.56 -8.19
N VAL A 328 12.74 3.64 -9.48
CA VAL A 328 12.52 4.85 -10.31
C VAL A 328 11.14 4.93 -10.98
N SER A 329 10.43 3.81 -11.13
CA SER A 329 9.08 3.78 -11.72
C SER A 329 8.27 2.55 -11.30
N ALA A 330 6.94 2.61 -11.47
CA ALA A 330 6.05 1.48 -11.23
C ALA A 330 6.36 0.30 -12.17
N ASP A 331 6.64 0.58 -13.45
CA ASP A 331 6.98 -0.44 -14.44
C ASP A 331 8.27 -1.16 -14.07
N PHE A 332 9.27 -0.41 -13.60
CA PHE A 332 10.52 -0.97 -13.10
C PHE A 332 10.29 -1.86 -11.87
N ALA A 333 9.43 -1.43 -10.94
CA ALA A 333 9.05 -2.22 -9.76
C ALA A 333 8.35 -3.54 -10.16
N PHE A 334 7.42 -3.49 -11.11
CA PHE A 334 6.74 -4.69 -11.61
C PHE A 334 7.71 -5.61 -12.34
N ARG A 335 8.63 -5.08 -13.15
CA ARG A 335 9.63 -5.90 -13.83
C ARG A 335 10.59 -6.59 -12.85
N ILE A 336 10.96 -5.93 -11.76
CA ILE A 336 11.70 -6.55 -10.64
C ILE A 336 10.85 -7.65 -10.01
N ALA A 337 9.59 -7.40 -9.68
CA ALA A 337 8.71 -8.40 -9.07
C ALA A 337 8.51 -9.64 -9.97
N ILE A 338 8.41 -9.44 -11.29
CA ILE A 338 8.45 -10.53 -12.27
C ILE A 338 9.76 -11.31 -12.10
N GLN A 339 10.91 -10.63 -12.12
CA GLN A 339 12.20 -11.30 -11.97
C GLN A 339 12.35 -12.07 -10.64
N VAL A 340 11.87 -11.50 -9.52
CA VAL A 340 11.87 -12.19 -8.23
C VAL A 340 11.04 -13.47 -8.34
N GLY A 341 9.83 -13.36 -8.89
CA GLY A 341 8.94 -14.49 -9.03
C GLY A 341 9.48 -15.57 -9.98
N THR A 342 10.11 -15.19 -11.09
CA THR A 342 10.73 -16.14 -12.01
C THR A 342 11.91 -16.86 -11.38
N HIS A 343 12.76 -16.16 -10.62
CA HIS A 343 13.87 -16.76 -9.90
C HIS A 343 13.39 -17.77 -8.84
N LEU A 344 12.38 -17.40 -8.03
CA LEU A 344 11.80 -18.31 -7.04
C LEU A 344 11.23 -19.59 -7.66
N ILE A 345 10.58 -19.48 -8.82
CA ILE A 345 10.05 -20.64 -9.55
C ILE A 345 11.20 -21.48 -10.11
N SER A 346 12.13 -20.86 -10.86
CA SER A 346 13.16 -21.56 -11.63
C SER A 346 14.27 -22.15 -10.76
N PHE A 347 14.76 -21.38 -9.78
CA PHE A 347 15.84 -21.77 -8.85
C PHE A 347 15.31 -22.14 -7.47
N GLY A 348 14.45 -21.30 -6.90
CA GLY A 348 13.97 -21.46 -5.52
C GLY A 348 13.26 -22.80 -5.28
N THR A 349 12.59 -23.36 -6.28
CA THR A 349 11.95 -24.69 -6.18
C THR A 349 12.90 -25.88 -6.33
N SER A 350 14.18 -25.63 -6.61
CA SER A 350 15.19 -26.68 -6.88
C SER A 350 16.24 -26.78 -5.79
N VAL A 351 16.14 -25.96 -4.74
CA VAL A 351 17.13 -25.93 -3.68
C VAL A 351 16.98 -27.17 -2.79
N GLN A 352 17.74 -28.22 -3.06
CA GLN A 352 17.67 -29.46 -2.28
C GLN A 352 18.14 -29.23 -0.84
N GLY A 353 17.46 -29.87 0.11
CA GLY A 353 17.80 -29.83 1.54
C GLY A 353 17.45 -28.52 2.27
N TRP A 354 16.90 -27.52 1.57
CA TRP A 354 16.52 -26.25 2.19
C TRP A 354 15.19 -26.29 2.93
N GLY A 355 14.22 -27.07 2.44
CA GLY A 355 12.92 -27.19 3.08
C GLY A 355 12.22 -28.50 2.77
N SER A 356 11.10 -28.69 3.44
CA SER A 356 10.13 -29.75 3.14
C SER A 356 9.48 -29.54 1.76
N PRO A 357 8.92 -30.60 1.14
CA PRO A 357 8.15 -30.46 -0.10
C PRO A 357 7.04 -29.41 -0.01
N GLU A 358 6.42 -29.25 1.15
CA GLU A 358 5.39 -28.24 1.40
C GLU A 358 5.96 -26.82 1.33
N GLN A 359 7.16 -26.59 1.87
CA GLN A 359 7.84 -25.29 1.76
C GLN A 359 8.26 -24.98 0.31
N VAL A 360 8.70 -25.99 -0.44
CA VAL A 360 8.98 -25.85 -1.88
C VAL A 360 7.71 -25.45 -2.63
N GLU A 361 6.56 -26.03 -2.29
CA GLU A 361 5.27 -25.66 -2.87
C GLU A 361 4.88 -24.21 -2.51
N VAL A 362 5.15 -23.77 -1.28
CA VAL A 362 4.95 -22.37 -0.86
C VAL A 362 5.81 -21.43 -1.72
N VAL A 363 7.09 -21.76 -1.95
CA VAL A 363 7.99 -20.95 -2.79
C VAL A 363 7.47 -20.88 -4.22
N ALA A 364 7.04 -22.01 -4.81
CA ALA A 364 6.43 -22.04 -6.14
C ALA A 364 5.18 -21.15 -6.22
N ARG A 365 4.31 -21.22 -5.21
CA ARG A 365 3.08 -20.42 -5.12
C ARG A 365 3.38 -18.93 -4.99
N THR A 366 4.32 -18.56 -4.12
CA THR A 366 4.76 -17.17 -3.93
C THR A 366 5.37 -16.61 -5.21
N GLY A 367 6.23 -17.37 -5.88
CA GLY A 367 6.82 -16.97 -7.16
C GLY A 367 5.75 -16.77 -8.25
N ARG A 368 4.78 -17.70 -8.34
CA ARG A 368 3.63 -17.56 -9.26
C ARG A 368 2.85 -16.29 -9.00
N ASP A 369 2.47 -16.04 -7.74
CA ASP A 369 1.65 -14.88 -7.39
C ASP A 369 2.38 -13.57 -7.72
N LEU A 370 3.69 -13.49 -7.43
CA LEU A 370 4.53 -12.37 -7.85
C LEU A 370 4.48 -12.13 -9.36
N VAL A 371 4.74 -13.18 -10.17
CA VAL A 371 4.73 -13.06 -11.64
C VAL A 371 3.34 -12.65 -12.15
N VAL A 372 2.27 -13.32 -11.70
CA VAL A 372 0.91 -13.09 -12.18
C VAL A 372 0.40 -11.70 -11.83
N HIS A 373 0.59 -11.26 -10.59
CA HIS A 373 0.14 -9.94 -10.16
C HIS A 373 1.00 -8.83 -10.76
N ALA A 374 2.32 -9.02 -10.87
CA ALA A 374 3.18 -8.03 -11.50
C ALA A 374 2.93 -7.90 -13.01
N TRP A 375 2.70 -9.02 -13.72
CA TRP A 375 2.34 -9.01 -15.13
C TRP A 375 1.03 -8.27 -15.40
N LYS A 376 0.03 -8.47 -14.54
CA LYS A 376 -1.26 -7.74 -14.60
C LYS A 376 -1.17 -6.30 -14.10
N GLN A 377 0.00 -5.86 -13.64
CA GLN A 377 0.19 -4.59 -12.96
C GLN A 377 -0.81 -4.37 -11.82
N ASP A 378 -1.11 -5.43 -11.07
CA ASP A 378 -2.10 -5.43 -10.00
C ASP A 378 -1.60 -4.63 -8.80
N ARG A 379 -1.85 -3.32 -8.86
CA ARG A 379 -1.51 -2.37 -7.78
C ARG A 379 -2.33 -2.66 -6.51
N ALA A 380 -3.46 -3.37 -6.60
CA ALA A 380 -4.30 -3.74 -5.46
C ALA A 380 -3.74 -4.95 -4.70
N TRP A 381 -2.98 -5.83 -5.37
CA TRP A 381 -2.23 -6.89 -4.70
C TRP A 381 -1.09 -6.36 -3.82
N SER A 382 -0.68 -5.10 -4.03
CA SER A 382 0.29 -4.46 -3.14
C SER A 382 -0.18 -4.51 -1.67
N CYS A 383 0.78 -4.65 -0.73
CA CYS A 383 0.52 -4.63 0.70
C CYS A 383 -0.36 -3.45 1.15
N PHE A 384 -0.41 -2.36 0.37
CA PHE A 384 -1.14 -1.15 0.72
C PHE A 384 -2.67 -1.31 0.67
N ALA A 385 -3.27 -1.88 -0.39
CA ALA A 385 -4.71 -2.08 -0.41
C ALA A 385 -5.15 -3.13 0.62
N THR A 386 -4.33 -4.16 0.81
CA THR A 386 -4.50 -5.14 1.91
C THR A 386 -4.40 -4.46 3.27
N TYR A 387 -3.48 -3.53 3.47
CA TYR A 387 -3.31 -2.77 4.71
C TYR A 387 -4.51 -1.86 5.03
N VAL A 388 -5.00 -1.11 4.04
CA VAL A 388 -6.19 -0.27 4.18
C VAL A 388 -7.43 -1.11 4.47
N GLY A 389 -7.59 -2.23 3.75
CA GLY A 389 -8.63 -3.22 4.00
C GLY A 389 -8.53 -3.81 5.41
N TYR A 390 -7.33 -4.22 5.83
CA TYR A 390 -7.06 -4.81 7.14
C TYR A 390 -7.40 -3.86 8.29
N LYS A 391 -6.96 -2.60 8.25
CA LYS A 391 -7.31 -1.58 9.26
C LYS A 391 -8.82 -1.45 9.43
N THR A 392 -9.52 -1.37 8.31
CA THR A 392 -10.98 -1.23 8.28
C THR A 392 -11.66 -2.47 8.84
N VAL A 393 -11.24 -3.67 8.42
CA VAL A 393 -11.79 -4.94 8.92
C VAL A 393 -11.50 -5.14 10.41
N LYS A 394 -10.33 -4.73 10.90
CA LYS A 394 -10.03 -4.76 12.34
C LYS A 394 -10.96 -3.88 13.15
N ARG A 395 -11.38 -2.74 12.61
CA ARG A 395 -12.41 -1.90 13.23
C ARG A 395 -13.79 -2.56 13.21
N LEU A 396 -14.12 -3.28 12.15
CA LEU A 396 -15.36 -4.07 12.10
C LEU A 396 -15.38 -5.21 13.13
N GLU A 397 -14.23 -5.84 13.42
CA GLU A 397 -14.15 -6.85 14.50
C GLU A 397 -14.52 -6.25 15.88
N VAL A 398 -14.21 -4.97 16.13
CA VAL A 398 -14.61 -4.25 17.34
C VAL A 398 -16.13 -4.05 17.36
N LEU A 399 -16.71 -3.57 16.26
CA LEU A 399 -18.16 -3.47 16.08
C LEU A 399 -18.85 -4.83 16.32
N GLU A 400 -18.37 -5.90 15.69
CA GLU A 400 -18.91 -7.25 15.85
C GLU A 400 -18.86 -7.66 17.33
N ARG A 401 -17.76 -7.39 18.04
CA ARG A 401 -17.62 -7.73 19.46
C ARG A 401 -18.57 -6.93 20.36
N GLU A 402 -18.76 -5.63 20.07
CA GLU A 402 -19.56 -4.73 20.91
C GLU A 402 -21.06 -4.88 20.66
N THR A 403 -21.47 -5.25 19.44
CA THR A 403 -22.87 -5.48 19.08
C THR A 403 -23.30 -6.94 19.29
N ARG A 404 -22.34 -7.88 19.36
CA ARG A 404 -22.60 -9.27 19.73
C ARG A 404 -22.93 -9.34 21.22
N GLY A 405 -24.19 -9.66 21.54
CA GLY A 405 -24.60 -9.99 22.90
C GLY A 405 -23.83 -11.20 23.47
N ARG A 406 -24.20 -11.66 24.67
CA ARG A 406 -23.49 -12.76 25.38
C ARG A 406 -23.40 -14.10 24.60
N ARG A 407 -24.12 -14.27 23.49
CA ARG A 407 -24.14 -15.48 22.64
C ARG A 407 -23.86 -15.13 21.18
N LEU A 408 -23.38 -16.12 20.40
CA LEU A 408 -23.24 -15.99 18.95
C LEU A 408 -24.58 -15.66 18.29
N PRO A 409 -24.65 -14.64 17.41
CA PRO A 409 -25.84 -14.37 16.64
C PRO A 409 -26.24 -15.60 15.81
N THR A 410 -27.52 -15.94 15.81
CA THR A 410 -28.08 -17.04 15.01
C THR A 410 -28.24 -16.66 13.54
N ARG A 411 -28.33 -15.36 13.25
CA ARG A 411 -28.35 -14.77 11.90
C ARG A 411 -27.12 -13.88 11.66
N PRO A 412 -26.75 -13.61 10.39
CA PRO A 412 -25.83 -12.52 10.06
C PRO A 412 -26.36 -11.19 10.62
N GLN A 413 -25.44 -10.33 11.07
CA GLN A 413 -25.80 -8.96 11.48
C GLN A 413 -26.08 -8.10 10.25
N ARG A 414 -27.09 -7.24 10.29
CA ARG A 414 -27.49 -6.41 9.16
C ARG A 414 -27.01 -4.98 9.38
N TYR A 415 -26.15 -4.48 8.51
CA TYR A 415 -25.57 -3.15 8.63
C TYR A 415 -26.11 -2.22 7.54
N LEU A 416 -26.50 -1.00 7.93
CA LEU A 416 -26.79 0.07 6.98
C LEU A 416 -25.51 0.86 6.71
N LEU A 417 -25.13 1.04 5.44
CA LEU A 417 -24.01 1.90 5.04
C LEU A 417 -24.54 3.14 4.30
N GLY A 418 -24.20 4.32 4.82
CA GLY A 418 -24.54 5.59 4.17
C GLY A 418 -23.62 5.89 2.98
N LEU A 419 -24.16 5.93 1.76
CA LEU A 419 -23.44 6.20 0.53
C LEU A 419 -23.59 7.67 0.11
N SER A 420 -22.51 8.43 0.17
CA SER A 420 -22.48 9.84 -0.24
C SER A 420 -21.89 10.06 -1.64
N ARG A 421 -21.48 8.97 -2.32
CA ARG A 421 -20.69 8.97 -3.58
C ARG A 421 -19.32 9.62 -3.45
N GLY A 422 -18.96 10.05 -2.24
CA GLY A 422 -17.63 10.54 -1.93
C GLY A 422 -16.66 9.39 -1.71
N LEU A 423 -15.39 9.71 -1.94
CA LEU A 423 -14.23 8.83 -1.87
C LEU A 423 -14.29 7.83 -0.70
N SER A 424 -14.58 8.30 0.52
CA SER A 424 -14.63 7.44 1.70
C SER A 424 -15.83 6.49 1.76
N SER A 425 -17.02 6.92 1.33
CA SER A 425 -18.20 6.04 1.32
C SER A 425 -18.08 4.96 0.24
N THR A 426 -17.49 5.28 -0.90
CA THR A 426 -17.25 4.34 -2.00
C THR A 426 -16.15 3.34 -1.64
N ALA A 427 -15.05 3.79 -1.03
CA ALA A 427 -13.99 2.91 -0.53
C ALA A 427 -14.50 1.98 0.57
N LEU A 428 -15.30 2.48 1.52
CA LEU A 428 -15.89 1.65 2.57
C LEU A 428 -16.81 0.57 1.96
N LEU A 429 -17.67 0.95 1.00
CA LEU A 429 -18.52 -0.01 0.29
C LEU A 429 -17.69 -1.11 -0.39
N HIS A 430 -16.62 -0.74 -1.10
CA HIS A 430 -15.73 -1.71 -1.73
C HIS A 430 -15.08 -2.65 -0.71
N ILE A 431 -14.52 -2.13 0.40
CA ILE A 431 -13.90 -2.96 1.44
C ILE A 431 -14.91 -3.93 2.06
N MET A 432 -16.14 -3.46 2.35
CA MET A 432 -17.22 -4.29 2.90
C MET A 432 -17.63 -5.39 1.92
N HIS A 433 -17.77 -5.04 0.64
CA HIS A 433 -18.10 -5.97 -0.43
C HIS A 433 -17.03 -7.06 -0.59
N GLU A 434 -15.76 -6.67 -0.65
CA GLU A 434 -14.63 -7.59 -0.78
C GLU A 434 -14.48 -8.50 0.44
N ASN A 435 -14.67 -7.98 1.65
CA ASN A 435 -14.67 -8.80 2.87
C ASN A 435 -15.78 -9.87 2.82
N ALA A 436 -17.00 -9.50 2.41
CA ALA A 436 -18.10 -10.44 2.25
C ALA A 436 -17.82 -11.49 1.14
N ARG A 437 -17.23 -11.07 0.01
CA ARG A 437 -16.81 -11.97 -1.08
C ARG A 437 -15.78 -12.99 -0.60
N GLN A 438 -14.74 -12.54 0.10
CA GLN A 438 -13.69 -13.40 0.65
C GLN A 438 -14.22 -14.40 1.69
N GLN A 439 -15.19 -14.01 2.53
CA GLN A 439 -15.85 -14.94 3.45
C GLN A 439 -16.57 -16.06 2.71
N ARG A 440 -17.27 -15.75 1.61
CA ARG A 440 -17.97 -16.75 0.77
C ARG A 440 -16.98 -17.69 0.08
N GLU A 441 -15.92 -17.16 -0.51
CA GLU A 441 -14.90 -17.97 -1.21
C GLU A 441 -14.17 -18.95 -0.28
N ARG A 442 -13.93 -18.52 0.97
CA ARG A 442 -13.33 -19.36 2.01
C ARG A 442 -14.33 -20.32 2.67
N GLN A 443 -15.57 -20.40 2.17
CA GLN A 443 -16.67 -21.18 2.75
C GLN A 443 -16.91 -20.88 4.25
N GLN A 444 -16.62 -19.66 4.68
CA GLN A 444 -16.84 -19.22 6.05
C GLN A 444 -18.30 -18.78 6.24
N ARG A 445 -18.78 -18.89 7.49
CA ARG A 445 -20.10 -18.37 7.85
C ARG A 445 -20.15 -16.86 7.60
N GLN A 446 -21.09 -16.42 6.76
CA GLN A 446 -21.30 -15.00 6.53
C GLN A 446 -21.63 -14.29 7.85
N ARG A 447 -20.82 -13.29 8.20
CA ARG A 447 -20.95 -12.59 9.49
C ARG A 447 -21.98 -11.46 9.44
N PHE A 448 -22.08 -10.80 8.29
CA PHE A 448 -22.97 -9.66 8.11
C PHE A 448 -23.62 -9.60 6.73
N GLU A 449 -24.69 -8.83 6.64
CA GLU A 449 -25.39 -8.40 5.43
C GLU A 449 -25.33 -6.88 5.34
N LEU A 450 -25.25 -6.36 4.11
CA LEU A 450 -25.07 -4.94 3.85
C LEU A 450 -26.28 -4.36 3.11
N LEU A 451 -26.91 -3.36 3.70
CA LEU A 451 -27.88 -2.48 3.05
C LEU A 451 -27.21 -1.12 2.82
N VAL A 452 -27.12 -0.68 1.57
CA VAL A 452 -26.52 0.61 1.21
C VAL A 452 -27.62 1.61 0.93
N VAL A 453 -27.58 2.77 1.59
CA VAL A 453 -28.56 3.84 1.37
C VAL A 453 -27.87 5.13 0.94
N HIS A 454 -28.30 5.67 -0.19
CA HIS A 454 -27.98 7.01 -0.63
C HIS A 454 -29.12 7.97 -0.29
N VAL A 455 -28.80 9.09 0.36
CA VAL A 455 -29.78 10.17 0.61
C VAL A 455 -29.67 11.20 -0.52
N ALA A 456 -30.72 11.32 -1.33
CA ALA A 456 -30.78 12.26 -2.44
C ALA A 456 -31.19 13.66 -1.97
N ASN A 457 -30.50 14.70 -2.45
CA ASN A 457 -30.87 16.10 -2.18
C ASN A 457 -31.92 16.55 -3.21
N ASP A 458 -33.19 16.27 -2.93
CA ASP A 458 -34.32 16.60 -3.79
C ASP A 458 -34.83 18.05 -3.62
N ASP A 459 -34.26 18.80 -2.67
CA ASP A 459 -34.61 20.20 -2.40
C ASP A 459 -34.12 21.21 -3.47
N GLY A 460 -33.18 20.81 -4.32
CA GLY A 460 -32.66 21.65 -5.40
C GLY A 460 -33.43 21.57 -6.72
N ASP A 461 -34.27 20.56 -6.90
CA ASP A 461 -34.75 20.14 -8.23
C ASP A 461 -35.79 21.09 -8.84
N GLU A 462 -36.54 21.86 -8.04
CA GLU A 462 -37.59 22.76 -8.54
C GLU A 462 -37.24 24.27 -8.53
N HIS A 463 -36.15 24.68 -7.87
CA HIS A 463 -35.75 26.10 -7.82
C HIS A 463 -35.16 26.57 -9.17
N GLN A 464 -34.61 25.65 -9.97
CA GLN A 464 -34.15 25.92 -11.35
C GLN A 464 -35.29 25.96 -12.37
N ASP A 465 -36.40 25.24 -12.12
CA ASP A 465 -37.57 25.27 -13.00
C ASP A 465 -38.33 26.61 -12.87
N LEU A 466 -38.27 27.27 -11.71
CA LEU A 466 -38.74 28.64 -11.53
C LEU A 466 -37.84 29.68 -12.24
N LEU A 467 -36.52 29.49 -12.25
CA LEU A 467 -35.59 30.37 -12.97
C LEU A 467 -35.70 30.23 -14.49
N ALA A 468 -36.08 29.05 -14.99
CA ALA A 468 -36.41 28.84 -16.40
C ALA A 468 -37.74 29.51 -16.81
N GLY A 469 -38.66 29.75 -15.87
CA GLY A 469 -39.96 30.36 -16.11
C GLY A 469 -39.98 31.91 -16.09
N VAL A 470 -39.02 32.56 -15.43
CA VAL A 470 -39.03 34.03 -15.22
C VAL A 470 -38.31 34.81 -16.34
N GLY A 471 -37.62 34.12 -17.27
CA GLY A 471 -36.86 34.74 -18.35
C GLY A 471 -37.62 35.06 -19.65
N SER A 472 -38.94 34.84 -19.74
CA SER A 472 -39.68 35.04 -21.00
C SER A 472 -40.99 35.81 -20.81
N SER A 473 -40.86 37.14 -20.67
CA SER A 473 -41.97 38.06 -20.92
C SER A 473 -41.66 38.94 -22.14
N SER A 474 -41.56 38.34 -23.33
CA SER A 474 -41.85 39.03 -24.60
C SER A 474 -41.91 38.05 -25.78
N SER A 475 -43.10 37.53 -26.05
CA SER A 475 -43.73 37.37 -27.38
C SER A 475 -44.71 36.20 -27.37
N ARG A 476 -45.96 36.51 -27.71
CA ARG A 476 -47.05 35.54 -27.87
C ARG A 476 -46.80 34.71 -29.13
N SER A 477 -46.79 33.39 -29.00
CA SER A 477 -47.35 32.51 -30.03
C SER A 477 -47.87 31.22 -29.41
N SER A 478 -49.07 30.86 -29.84
CA SER A 478 -49.87 29.71 -29.45
C SER A 478 -49.22 28.39 -29.89
N GLY A 479 -48.99 27.46 -28.96
CA GLY A 479 -48.54 26.10 -29.27
C GLY A 479 -48.33 25.20 -28.05
N SER A 480 -49.35 24.40 -27.72
CA SER A 480 -49.32 23.03 -27.18
C SER A 480 -48.29 22.62 -26.10
N SER A 481 -48.81 22.17 -24.96
CA SER A 481 -48.17 21.37 -23.91
C SER A 481 -47.29 20.21 -24.45
N ALA A 482 -45.97 20.32 -24.32
CA ALA A 482 -45.04 19.17 -24.45
C ALA A 482 -43.61 19.40 -23.91
N ARG A 483 -43.31 20.51 -23.20
CA ARG A 483 -41.91 20.86 -22.79
C ARG A 483 -41.55 20.53 -21.33
N GLY A 484 -42.50 20.14 -20.49
CA GLY A 484 -42.23 19.76 -19.08
C GLY A 484 -41.66 18.34 -18.91
N GLU A 485 -41.93 17.42 -19.85
CA GLU A 485 -41.59 16.01 -19.68
C GLU A 485 -40.14 15.65 -20.07
N SER A 486 -39.44 16.47 -20.86
CA SER A 486 -38.10 16.11 -21.36
C SER A 486 -36.97 16.40 -20.37
N GLY A 487 -37.10 17.45 -19.54
CA GLY A 487 -36.11 17.80 -18.52
C GLY A 487 -36.12 16.86 -17.32
N ASP A 488 -37.30 16.38 -16.93
CA ASP A 488 -37.50 15.45 -15.82
C ASP A 488 -37.05 14.01 -16.21
N ARG A 489 -37.31 13.61 -17.47
CA ARG A 489 -36.79 12.34 -18.03
C ARG A 489 -35.27 12.28 -18.09
N ASN A 490 -34.58 13.38 -18.42
CA ASN A 490 -33.11 13.37 -18.55
C ASN A 490 -32.41 13.34 -17.17
N ARG A 491 -33.00 13.96 -16.14
CA ARG A 491 -32.46 13.96 -14.76
C ARG A 491 -32.75 12.67 -14.00
N ASN A 492 -33.93 12.07 -14.20
CA ASN A 492 -34.19 10.71 -13.70
C ASN A 492 -33.25 9.69 -14.36
N ARG A 493 -32.98 9.85 -15.66
CA ARG A 493 -32.00 9.04 -16.39
C ARG A 493 -30.59 9.20 -15.81
N ASP A 494 -30.15 10.41 -15.48
CA ASP A 494 -28.85 10.64 -14.81
C ASP A 494 -28.82 10.07 -13.39
N ARG A 495 -29.93 10.14 -12.62
CA ARG A 495 -30.06 9.53 -11.27
C ARG A 495 -29.98 8.00 -11.32
N GLU A 496 -30.59 7.37 -12.33
CA GLU A 496 -30.55 5.92 -12.52
C GLU A 496 -29.18 5.44 -13.06
N ASP A 497 -28.58 6.19 -13.99
CA ASP A 497 -27.32 5.81 -14.66
C ASP A 497 -26.14 5.62 -13.69
N TRP A 498 -25.95 6.53 -12.72
CA TRP A 498 -24.85 6.37 -11.75
C TRP A 498 -25.13 5.25 -10.74
N LEU A 499 -26.38 5.04 -10.32
CA LEU A 499 -26.75 3.94 -9.42
C LEU A 499 -26.50 2.60 -10.09
N ASP A 500 -26.79 2.51 -11.39
CA ASP A 500 -26.54 1.30 -12.17
C ASP A 500 -25.06 0.96 -12.25
N ARG A 501 -24.17 1.97 -12.39
CA ARG A 501 -22.70 1.73 -12.27
C ARG A 501 -22.31 1.11 -10.93
N TYR A 502 -22.91 1.55 -9.81
CA TYR A 502 -22.66 0.95 -8.50
C TYR A 502 -23.24 -0.46 -8.39
N ARG A 503 -24.45 -0.71 -8.92
CA ARG A 503 -25.08 -2.04 -8.92
C ARG A 503 -24.29 -3.05 -9.75
N VAL A 504 -23.76 -2.62 -10.89
CA VAL A 504 -22.86 -3.41 -11.74
C VAL A 504 -21.54 -3.70 -11.02
N ARG A 505 -20.94 -2.70 -10.37
CA ARG A 505 -19.67 -2.89 -9.65
C ARG A 505 -19.78 -3.79 -8.43
N PHE A 506 -20.91 -3.75 -7.72
CA PHE A 506 -21.12 -4.44 -6.43
C PHE A 506 -22.29 -5.44 -6.50
N PRO A 507 -22.18 -6.51 -7.29
CA PRO A 507 -23.28 -7.44 -7.52
C PRO A 507 -23.76 -8.10 -6.22
N GLY A 508 -25.07 -8.22 -6.05
CA GLY A 508 -25.68 -8.81 -4.85
C GLY A 508 -25.63 -7.93 -3.61
N THR A 509 -25.19 -6.67 -3.72
CA THR A 509 -25.34 -5.66 -2.65
C THR A 509 -26.64 -4.89 -2.85
N GLU A 510 -27.46 -4.77 -1.80
CA GLU A 510 -28.72 -4.03 -1.87
C GLU A 510 -28.44 -2.52 -1.77
N ILE A 511 -28.69 -1.77 -2.85
CA ILE A 511 -28.47 -0.31 -2.91
C ILE A 511 -29.81 0.41 -3.13
N ARG A 512 -30.19 1.26 -2.19
CA ARG A 512 -31.43 2.05 -2.19
C ARG A 512 -31.14 3.55 -2.17
N THR A 513 -32.10 4.31 -2.69
CA THR A 513 -32.11 5.78 -2.61
C THR A 513 -33.31 6.23 -1.79
N VAL A 514 -33.09 7.18 -0.89
CA VAL A 514 -34.14 7.82 -0.08
C VAL A 514 -34.02 9.33 -0.26
N ASP A 515 -35.13 10.01 -0.51
CA ASP A 515 -35.13 11.46 -0.66
C ASP A 515 -34.96 12.15 0.69
N LEU A 516 -34.20 13.25 0.74
CA LEU A 516 -33.97 14.00 1.97
C LEU A 516 -35.28 14.55 2.53
N SER A 517 -36.20 14.99 1.67
CA SER A 517 -37.52 15.49 2.07
C SER A 517 -38.39 14.48 2.84
N SER A 518 -38.08 13.17 2.77
CA SER A 518 -38.73 12.15 3.58
C SER A 518 -38.62 12.41 5.09
N VAL A 519 -37.60 13.17 5.51
CA VAL A 519 -37.39 13.59 6.91
C VAL A 519 -38.57 14.37 7.47
N LEU A 520 -39.35 15.09 6.65
CA LEU A 520 -40.50 15.87 7.10
C LEU A 520 -41.59 15.03 7.77
N ARG A 521 -41.65 13.73 7.46
CA ARG A 521 -42.57 12.78 8.11
C ARG A 521 -42.03 12.22 9.41
N SER A 522 -40.78 12.54 9.74
CA SER A 522 -40.07 11.96 10.86
C SER A 522 -40.51 12.63 12.15
N PRO A 523 -41.01 11.88 13.16
CA PRO A 523 -41.38 12.43 14.48
C PRO A 523 -40.16 12.84 15.33
N THR A 524 -39.01 12.94 14.69
CA THR A 524 -37.66 12.94 15.26
C THR A 524 -37.03 14.32 15.28
N VAL A 525 -37.64 15.23 14.54
CA VAL A 525 -37.26 16.62 14.40
C VAL A 525 -38.41 17.44 14.96
N ASP A 526 -38.11 18.32 15.91
CA ASP A 526 -39.02 19.36 16.37
C ASP A 526 -39.11 20.44 15.29
N TRP A 527 -40.06 20.26 14.37
CA TRP A 527 -40.24 21.17 13.24
C TRP A 527 -40.61 22.58 13.70
N ALA A 528 -41.40 22.70 14.77
CA ALA A 528 -41.75 24.00 15.37
C ALA A 528 -40.52 24.80 15.87
N ALA A 529 -39.40 24.12 16.10
CA ALA A 529 -38.15 24.77 16.47
C ALA A 529 -37.42 25.43 15.29
N LEU A 530 -37.73 25.06 14.05
CA LEU A 530 -37.15 25.59 12.81
C LEU A 530 -38.03 26.71 12.20
N PRO A 531 -37.46 27.63 11.39
CA PRO A 531 -38.21 28.75 10.85
C PRO A 531 -39.35 28.32 9.93
N ASP A 532 -40.57 28.75 10.25
CA ASP A 532 -41.76 28.76 9.37
C ASP A 532 -42.12 27.37 8.79
N THR A 533 -42.24 26.38 9.65
CA THR A 533 -42.80 25.06 9.32
C THR A 533 -44.27 24.99 9.71
N ASP A 534 -45.11 24.43 8.83
CA ASP A 534 -46.55 24.20 9.04
C ASP A 534 -47.42 25.48 8.92
N THR A 535 -47.11 26.32 7.94
CA THR A 535 -47.99 27.42 7.50
C THR A 535 -49.14 26.90 6.62
N GLU A 536 -50.26 27.64 6.49
CA GLU A 536 -51.34 27.25 5.56
C GLU A 536 -50.85 27.12 4.10
N GLU A 537 -49.79 27.85 3.73
CA GLU A 537 -49.12 27.74 2.43
C GLU A 537 -48.41 26.39 2.24
N ASP A 538 -47.89 25.79 3.32
CA ASP A 538 -47.14 24.51 3.27
C ASP A 538 -48.05 23.31 3.00
N ALA A 539 -49.34 23.40 3.32
CA ALA A 539 -50.31 22.32 3.12
C ALA A 539 -50.48 21.93 1.63
N ASN A 540 -50.18 22.87 0.72
CA ASN A 540 -50.29 22.68 -0.74
C ASN A 540 -48.93 22.47 -1.43
N MET A 541 -47.81 22.40 -0.69
CA MET A 541 -46.47 22.27 -1.26
C MET A 541 -45.94 20.82 -1.20
N SER A 542 -45.15 20.43 -2.20
CA SER A 542 -44.44 19.14 -2.17
C SER A 542 -43.41 19.12 -1.02
N PRO A 543 -43.11 17.95 -0.43
CA PRO A 543 -42.09 17.81 0.61
C PRO A 543 -40.74 18.43 0.22
N SER A 544 -40.33 18.28 -1.04
CA SER A 544 -39.08 18.81 -1.58
C SER A 544 -39.05 20.36 -1.58
N ARG A 545 -40.15 21.03 -1.95
CA ARG A 545 -40.24 22.51 -1.90
C ARG A 545 -40.24 23.04 -0.48
N ARG A 546 -40.94 22.36 0.44
CA ARG A 546 -40.96 22.73 1.86
C ARG A 546 -39.54 22.73 2.42
N LEU A 547 -38.78 21.70 2.09
CA LEU A 547 -37.38 21.59 2.51
C LEU A 547 -36.47 22.64 1.84
N ALA A 548 -36.69 22.94 0.56
CA ALA A 548 -35.97 24.00 -0.15
C ALA A 548 -36.21 25.39 0.47
N ARG A 549 -37.48 25.70 0.78
CA ARG A 549 -37.90 26.95 1.45
C ARG A 549 -37.24 27.07 2.83
N LEU A 550 -37.23 25.98 3.61
CA LEU A 550 -36.55 25.92 4.90
C LEU A 550 -35.06 26.27 4.75
N PHE A 551 -34.33 25.62 3.84
CA PHE A 551 -32.91 25.90 3.64
C PHE A 551 -32.66 27.33 3.14
N GLY A 552 -33.52 27.86 2.26
CA GLY A 552 -33.41 29.22 1.73
C GLY A 552 -33.52 30.32 2.81
N ARG A 553 -34.20 30.02 3.92
CA ARG A 553 -34.40 30.96 5.03
C ARG A 553 -33.36 30.87 6.15
N LEU A 554 -32.49 29.87 6.11
CA LEU A 554 -31.40 29.78 7.08
C LEU A 554 -30.37 30.89 6.83
N PRO A 555 -29.85 31.51 7.90
CA PRO A 555 -29.15 32.79 7.84
C PRO A 555 -27.79 32.75 7.16
N SER A 556 -27.12 31.58 7.14
CA SER A 556 -25.75 31.45 6.61
C SER A 556 -25.54 30.15 5.83
N ALA A 557 -24.45 30.10 5.03
CA ALA A 557 -24.01 28.88 4.37
C ALA A 557 -23.67 27.78 5.39
N THR A 558 -23.09 28.15 6.54
CA THR A 558 -22.85 27.25 7.67
C THR A 558 -24.13 26.66 8.24
N SER A 559 -25.16 27.49 8.47
CA SER A 559 -26.46 27.05 8.95
C SER A 559 -27.10 26.05 8.00
N ARG A 560 -27.10 26.34 6.70
CA ARG A 560 -27.64 25.45 5.65
C ARG A 560 -26.91 24.11 5.62
N ALA A 561 -25.58 24.15 5.62
CA ALA A 561 -24.76 22.93 5.61
C ALA A 561 -24.96 22.09 6.89
N ASP A 562 -25.02 22.72 8.07
CA ASP A 562 -25.18 22.00 9.33
C ASP A 562 -26.56 21.35 9.46
N ILE A 563 -27.64 22.11 9.23
CA ILE A 563 -29.00 21.57 9.31
C ILE A 563 -29.19 20.45 8.28
N ARG A 564 -28.70 20.62 7.04
CA ARG A 564 -28.78 19.55 6.03
C ARG A 564 -28.09 18.27 6.50
N ARG A 565 -26.87 18.37 7.05
CA ARG A 565 -26.13 17.21 7.59
C ARG A 565 -26.89 16.51 8.72
N LEU A 566 -27.52 17.27 9.62
CA LEU A 566 -28.32 16.71 10.71
C LEU A 566 -29.56 15.98 10.18
N LEU A 567 -30.28 16.58 9.22
CA LEU A 567 -31.43 15.95 8.59
C LEU A 567 -31.04 14.68 7.82
N THR A 568 -29.92 14.69 7.09
CA THR A 568 -29.39 13.48 6.43
C THR A 568 -29.15 12.34 7.43
N ARG A 569 -28.62 12.65 8.64
CA ARG A 569 -28.43 11.63 9.67
C ARG A 569 -29.77 11.08 10.17
N HIS A 570 -30.77 11.93 10.38
CA HIS A 570 -32.12 11.48 10.76
C HIS A 570 -32.69 10.51 9.73
N VAL A 571 -32.58 10.82 8.43
CA VAL A 571 -33.02 9.92 7.35
C VAL A 571 -32.29 8.58 7.41
N LEU A 572 -30.96 8.57 7.61
CA LEU A 572 -30.19 7.33 7.71
C LEU A 572 -30.56 6.49 8.95
N LEU A 573 -30.81 7.13 10.09
CA LEU A 573 -31.25 6.46 11.32
C LEU A 573 -32.67 5.90 11.19
N ALA A 574 -33.57 6.66 10.56
CA ALA A 574 -34.93 6.21 10.27
C ALA A 574 -34.91 5.00 9.32
N ALA A 575 -34.14 5.05 8.24
CA ALA A 575 -33.96 3.94 7.31
C ALA A 575 -33.34 2.70 7.99
N ALA A 576 -32.35 2.89 8.86
CA ALA A 576 -31.73 1.79 9.61
C ALA A 576 -32.75 1.12 10.54
N THR A 577 -33.63 1.91 11.16
CA THR A 577 -34.68 1.40 12.06
C THR A 577 -35.78 0.69 11.27
N GLU A 578 -36.25 1.28 10.17
CA GLU A 578 -37.28 0.71 9.28
C GLU A 578 -36.86 -0.66 8.71
N HIS A 579 -35.58 -0.79 8.35
CA HIS A 579 -35.03 -2.03 7.79
C HIS A 579 -34.44 -3.00 8.82
N ALA A 580 -34.67 -2.74 10.12
CA ALA A 580 -34.21 -3.56 11.24
C ALA A 580 -32.69 -3.85 11.20
N CYS A 581 -31.90 -2.82 10.89
CA CYS A 581 -30.44 -2.90 10.91
C CYS A 581 -29.91 -2.89 12.35
N ASP A 582 -28.84 -3.65 12.57
CA ASP A 582 -28.16 -3.77 13.87
C ASP A 582 -27.16 -2.63 14.12
N ALA A 583 -26.69 -1.95 13.06
CA ALA A 583 -25.81 -0.79 13.15
C ALA A 583 -25.87 0.10 11.90
N LEU A 584 -25.56 1.38 12.07
CA LEU A 584 -25.33 2.37 11.01
C LEU A 584 -23.82 2.62 10.83
N LEU A 585 -23.32 2.41 9.63
CA LEU A 585 -21.93 2.64 9.23
C LEU A 585 -21.81 3.93 8.41
N LEU A 586 -20.97 4.85 8.87
CA LEU A 586 -20.68 6.10 8.18
C LEU A 586 -19.22 6.10 7.69
N GLY A 587 -19.02 6.55 6.44
CA GLY A 587 -17.71 6.61 5.80
C GLY A 587 -16.80 7.74 6.31
N TYR A 588 -16.85 8.12 7.59
CA TYR A 588 -15.91 9.08 8.13
C TYR A 588 -14.52 8.44 8.33
N ASN A 589 -13.50 9.14 7.84
CA ASN A 589 -12.10 8.74 7.87
C ASN A 589 -11.34 9.60 8.90
N THR A 590 -10.06 9.32 9.19
CA THR A 590 -9.28 10.08 10.20
C THR A 590 -9.37 11.59 9.95
N THR A 591 -9.22 12.01 8.71
CA THR A 591 -9.21 13.42 8.32
C THR A 591 -10.58 14.05 8.44
N SER A 592 -11.63 13.39 7.93
CA SER A 592 -12.99 13.93 8.03
C SER A 592 -13.56 13.90 9.44
N LEU A 593 -13.06 13.03 10.32
CA LEU A 593 -13.36 13.10 11.76
C LEU A 593 -12.66 14.27 12.43
N ALA A 594 -11.42 14.61 12.05
CA ALA A 594 -10.73 15.79 12.56
C ALA A 594 -11.43 17.08 12.12
N GLU A 595 -11.84 17.16 10.85
CA GLU A 595 -12.67 18.23 10.30
C GLU A 595 -13.97 18.38 11.07
N LEU A 596 -14.73 17.28 11.20
CA LEU A 596 -15.98 17.27 11.94
C LEU A 596 -15.78 17.72 13.38
N THR A 597 -14.69 17.29 14.03
CA THR A 597 -14.38 17.66 15.41
C THR A 597 -14.30 19.18 15.58
N LEU A 598 -13.50 19.86 14.75
CA LEU A 598 -13.35 21.31 14.86
C LEU A 598 -14.58 22.06 14.36
N SER A 599 -15.24 21.56 13.30
CA SER A 599 -16.51 22.10 12.83
C SER A 599 -17.59 22.11 13.90
N GLU A 600 -17.84 20.98 14.55
CA GLU A 600 -18.86 20.88 15.60
C GLU A 600 -18.49 21.76 16.80
N THR A 601 -17.21 21.81 17.17
CA THR A 601 -16.73 22.68 18.25
C THR A 601 -16.98 24.16 17.92
N ALA A 602 -16.63 24.60 16.71
CA ALA A 602 -16.85 25.98 16.25
C ALA A 602 -18.34 26.35 16.15
N LYS A 603 -19.21 25.37 15.88
CA LYS A 603 -20.67 25.50 15.90
C LYS A 603 -21.26 25.50 17.31
N GLY A 604 -20.45 25.40 18.37
CA GLY A 604 -20.93 25.40 19.75
C GLY A 604 -21.48 24.05 20.23
N ARG A 605 -21.07 22.94 19.62
CA ARG A 605 -21.54 21.57 19.93
C ARG A 605 -20.57 20.77 20.80
N GLY A 606 -19.77 21.44 21.63
CA GLY A 606 -18.74 20.81 22.48
C GLY A 606 -19.28 19.68 23.36
N PHE A 607 -20.44 19.88 24.01
CA PHE A 607 -21.07 18.84 24.83
C PHE A 607 -21.52 17.63 24.01
N SER A 608 -22.19 17.86 22.87
CA SER A 608 -22.71 16.78 22.00
C SER A 608 -21.63 16.09 21.15
N LEU A 609 -20.40 16.60 21.17
CA LEU A 609 -19.28 16.13 20.34
C LEU A 609 -19.05 14.61 20.41
N PRO A 610 -19.06 13.95 21.58
CA PRO A 610 -18.82 12.49 21.66
C PRO A 610 -19.86 11.64 20.93
N TRP A 611 -21.08 12.15 20.72
CA TRP A 611 -22.10 11.48 19.91
C TRP A 611 -21.88 11.68 18.41
N GLN A 612 -21.21 12.76 18.02
CA GLN A 612 -20.95 13.09 16.62
C GLN A 612 -19.75 12.33 16.05
N ILE A 613 -18.71 12.12 16.86
CA ILE A 613 -17.40 11.65 16.40
C ILE A 613 -16.99 10.27 16.88
N ASN A 614 -17.51 9.77 18.01
CA ASN A 614 -17.11 8.48 18.57
C ASN A 614 -18.11 7.39 18.19
N ASP A 615 -17.61 6.17 18.09
CA ASP A 615 -18.42 4.99 17.84
C ASP A 615 -19.35 4.71 19.03
N GLY A 616 -20.51 4.09 18.77
CA GLY A 616 -21.42 3.57 19.78
C GLY A 616 -22.86 4.06 19.65
N ALA A 617 -23.68 3.81 20.66
CA ALA A 617 -25.11 4.13 20.73
C ALA A 617 -25.46 5.62 20.45
N PHE A 618 -26.08 5.89 19.31
CA PHE A 618 -26.68 7.19 19.00
C PHE A 618 -28.18 7.14 19.33
N PRO A 619 -28.75 8.18 19.97
CA PRO A 619 -30.18 8.21 20.25
C PRO A 619 -31.02 8.03 18.98
N VAL A 620 -31.83 6.96 18.93
CA VAL A 620 -32.81 6.80 17.85
C VAL A 620 -34.00 7.64 18.26
N PRO A 621 -34.52 8.47 17.36
CA PRO A 621 -35.58 9.34 17.76
C PRO A 621 -36.94 8.63 17.77
N GLY A 622 -37.63 8.77 18.91
CA GLY A 622 -39.04 8.40 19.10
C GLY A 622 -39.86 9.68 19.38
N ARG A 623 -41.14 9.54 19.77
CA ARG A 623 -41.97 10.68 20.20
C ARG A 623 -41.20 11.54 21.21
N LEU A 624 -41.15 12.86 20.98
CA LEU A 624 -40.52 13.85 21.86
C LEU A 624 -41.08 13.80 23.30
N ASP A 625 -42.28 13.23 23.48
CA ASP A 625 -43.01 13.12 24.74
C ASP A 625 -42.65 11.89 25.60
N LEU A 626 -41.71 11.03 25.16
CA LEU A 626 -41.35 9.82 25.91
C LEU A 626 -40.46 10.14 27.14
N PRO A 627 -40.70 9.51 28.31
CA PRO A 627 -39.83 9.68 29.48
C PRO A 627 -38.36 9.37 29.17
N ALA A 628 -37.42 10.12 29.77
CA ALA A 628 -35.99 10.02 29.49
C ALA A 628 -35.42 8.58 29.60
N ALA A 629 -35.98 7.76 30.51
CA ALA A 629 -35.61 6.36 30.70
C ALA A 629 -36.04 5.45 29.53
N GLU A 630 -37.23 5.67 28.94
CA GLU A 630 -37.72 4.91 27.78
C GLU A 630 -37.08 5.40 26.48
N ALA A 631 -36.84 6.70 26.36
CA ALA A 631 -36.09 7.28 25.25
C ALA A 631 -34.64 6.76 25.22
N ALA A 632 -34.00 6.60 26.40
CA ALA A 632 -32.66 6.00 26.51
C ALA A 632 -32.60 4.54 26.06
N ALA A 633 -33.73 3.82 26.05
CA ALA A 633 -33.80 2.44 25.58
C ALA A 633 -33.80 2.30 24.04
N SER A 634 -34.11 3.37 23.29
CA SER A 634 -34.08 3.38 21.82
C SER A 634 -32.80 4.05 21.31
N SER A 635 -31.80 3.26 20.95
CA SER A 635 -30.54 3.74 20.38
C SER A 635 -30.04 2.84 19.25
N MET A 636 -29.34 3.43 18.29
CA MET A 636 -28.76 2.77 17.12
C MET A 636 -27.25 2.87 17.25
N PRO A 637 -26.51 1.76 17.23
CA PRO A 637 -25.06 1.81 17.18
C PRO A 637 -24.59 2.47 15.88
N VAL A 638 -23.83 3.56 15.99
CA VAL A 638 -23.22 4.27 14.84
C VAL A 638 -21.71 4.08 14.89
N TYR A 639 -21.12 3.66 13.77
CA TYR A 639 -19.68 3.37 13.67
C TYR A 639 -19.03 4.02 12.45
N HIS A 640 -17.72 4.28 12.60
CA HIS A 640 -16.86 4.88 11.57
C HIS A 640 -15.72 3.92 11.22
N PRO A 641 -15.93 2.89 10.37
CA PRO A 641 -14.92 1.85 10.12
C PRO A 641 -13.60 2.39 9.54
N LEU A 642 -13.62 3.54 8.87
CA LEU A 642 -12.45 4.19 8.29
C LEU A 642 -11.71 5.13 9.27
N ARG A 643 -12.04 5.15 10.57
CA ARG A 643 -11.49 6.06 11.59
C ARG A 643 -9.95 6.13 11.65
N GLU A 644 -9.27 5.07 11.24
CA GLU A 644 -7.80 4.94 11.27
C GLU A 644 -7.16 4.97 9.88
N VAL A 645 -7.93 5.41 8.88
CA VAL A 645 -7.47 5.57 7.50
C VAL A 645 -7.57 7.04 7.10
N PHE A 646 -6.48 7.62 6.61
CA PHE A 646 -6.43 9.01 6.14
C PHE A 646 -7.10 9.18 4.78
N ARG A 647 -7.47 10.42 4.45
CA ARG A 647 -8.05 10.73 3.14
C ARG A 647 -7.10 10.39 1.99
N LYS A 648 -5.80 10.73 2.10
CA LYS A 648 -4.80 10.38 1.08
C LYS A 648 -4.59 8.88 0.91
N GLU A 649 -4.68 8.12 2.02
CA GLU A 649 -4.62 6.66 1.95
C GLU A 649 -5.79 6.10 1.15
N LEU A 650 -7.00 6.66 1.36
CA LEU A 650 -8.18 6.27 0.59
C LEU A 650 -8.07 6.70 -0.87
N ASP A 651 -7.51 7.88 -1.17
CA ASP A 651 -7.32 8.35 -2.53
C ASP A 651 -6.43 7.38 -3.32
N SER A 652 -5.29 7.03 -2.73
CA SER A 652 -4.40 5.98 -3.25
C SER A 652 -5.13 4.64 -3.36
N TYR A 653 -5.86 4.22 -2.33
CA TYR A 653 -6.64 2.99 -2.35
C TYR A 653 -7.62 2.93 -3.53
N THR A 654 -8.42 3.97 -3.74
CA THR A 654 -9.40 4.02 -4.83
C THR A 654 -8.77 4.01 -6.22
N ALA A 655 -7.55 4.55 -6.36
CA ALA A 655 -6.82 4.55 -7.61
C ALA A 655 -6.15 3.20 -7.92
N ILE A 656 -5.70 2.46 -6.90
CA ILE A 656 -4.95 1.21 -7.09
C ILE A 656 -5.82 -0.05 -7.08
N THR A 657 -7.04 -0.01 -6.52
CA THR A 657 -7.98 -1.15 -6.55
C THR A 657 -8.23 -1.60 -7.99
N ALA A 658 -8.43 -2.90 -8.20
CA ALA A 658 -8.70 -3.46 -9.53
C ALA A 658 -10.15 -3.96 -9.63
N PRO A 659 -10.97 -3.46 -10.58
CA PRO A 659 -10.77 -2.21 -11.34
C PRO A 659 -10.81 -0.95 -10.44
N PRO A 660 -10.22 0.18 -10.87
CA PRO A 660 -10.18 1.41 -10.07
C PRO A 660 -11.57 1.90 -9.67
N LEU A 661 -11.69 2.40 -8.44
CA LEU A 661 -12.94 2.97 -7.94
C LEU A 661 -13.14 4.43 -8.39
N THR A 662 -12.10 5.06 -8.92
CA THR A 662 -12.12 6.45 -9.42
C THR A 662 -13.20 6.68 -10.48
N GLU A 663 -13.53 5.66 -11.29
CA GLU A 663 -14.59 5.70 -12.30
C GLU A 663 -16.01 5.82 -11.71
N LEU A 664 -16.20 5.36 -10.46
CA LEU A 664 -17.46 5.47 -9.73
C LEU A 664 -17.61 6.80 -8.98
N LEU A 665 -16.51 7.53 -8.82
CA LEU A 665 -16.54 8.83 -8.17
C LEU A 665 -17.13 9.85 -9.16
N PRO A 666 -17.88 10.86 -8.68
CA PRO A 666 -18.23 12.00 -9.50
C PRO A 666 -16.95 12.57 -10.12
N PRO A 667 -16.98 13.02 -11.40
CA PRO A 667 -15.80 13.57 -12.05
C PRO A 667 -15.18 14.61 -11.14
N SER A 668 -13.93 14.38 -10.78
CA SER A 668 -13.13 15.30 -9.99
C SER A 668 -13.09 16.61 -10.77
N ASN A 669 -13.90 17.59 -10.38
CA ASN A 669 -13.54 18.96 -10.72
C ASN A 669 -12.12 19.12 -10.15
N PRO A 670 -11.12 19.57 -10.92
CA PRO A 670 -9.73 19.75 -10.46
C PRO A 670 -9.59 20.86 -9.39
N ARG A 671 -10.68 21.13 -8.65
CA ARG A 671 -10.94 22.22 -7.73
C ARG A 671 -11.46 21.61 -6.43
N GLY A 672 -10.53 21.21 -5.55
CA GLY A 672 -10.82 20.54 -4.29
C GLY A 672 -11.77 21.33 -3.39
N GLY A 673 -12.93 20.74 -3.09
CA GLY A 673 -13.94 21.27 -2.16
C GLY A 673 -15.35 21.02 -2.68
N ARG A 674 -16.30 20.74 -1.79
CA ARG A 674 -17.72 20.49 -2.12
C ARG A 674 -18.38 21.59 -2.96
N ASN A 675 -17.76 22.77 -3.05
CA ASN A 675 -18.22 23.95 -3.80
C ASN A 675 -17.22 24.44 -4.90
N GLY A 676 -16.52 23.54 -5.60
CA GLY A 676 -15.97 23.84 -6.92
C GLY A 676 -14.89 24.93 -7.03
N ALA A 677 -14.06 25.11 -6.01
CA ALA A 677 -13.00 26.12 -6.03
C ALA A 677 -11.66 25.56 -5.55
N GLY A 678 -10.63 25.79 -6.36
CA GLY A 678 -9.31 25.17 -6.19
C GLY A 678 -8.43 25.89 -5.16
N PRO A 679 -7.26 25.31 -4.85
CA PRO A 679 -6.24 25.98 -4.05
C PRO A 679 -5.79 27.21 -4.85
N GLY A 680 -6.04 28.42 -4.32
CA GLY A 680 -5.69 29.68 -4.98
C GLY A 680 -6.83 30.41 -5.70
N THR A 681 -8.07 29.90 -5.70
CA THR A 681 -9.21 30.71 -6.17
C THR A 681 -9.68 31.64 -5.04
N VAL A 682 -9.68 32.96 -5.26
CA VAL A 682 -10.25 33.93 -4.31
C VAL A 682 -11.76 33.73 -4.28
N ILE A 683 -12.24 33.07 -3.22
CA ILE A 683 -13.67 32.90 -2.95
C ILE A 683 -14.04 33.89 -1.87
N SER A 684 -15.16 34.57 -2.04
CA SER A 684 -15.75 35.37 -0.98
C SER A 684 -15.95 34.50 0.27
N HIS A 685 -15.33 34.88 1.39
CA HIS A 685 -15.52 34.21 2.68
C HIS A 685 -17.00 34.14 3.13
N LYS A 686 -17.89 34.95 2.53
CA LYS A 686 -19.33 34.96 2.85
C LYS A 686 -20.08 33.71 2.39
N ASP A 687 -19.58 32.99 1.39
CA ASP A 687 -20.28 31.84 0.78
C ASP A 687 -19.74 30.48 1.25
N LEU A 688 -18.68 30.47 2.06
CA LEU A 688 -18.08 29.25 2.60
C LEU A 688 -18.73 28.87 3.93
N SER A 689 -19.10 27.60 4.06
CA SER A 689 -19.48 27.06 5.37
C SER A 689 -18.23 26.82 6.23
N ILE A 690 -18.39 26.80 7.56
CA ILE A 690 -17.31 26.38 8.47
C ILE A 690 -16.78 24.98 8.12
N ASP A 691 -17.64 24.10 7.60
CA ASP A 691 -17.27 22.77 7.16
C ASP A 691 -16.34 22.82 5.93
N ASP A 692 -16.57 23.75 4.99
CA ASP A 692 -15.67 23.97 3.85
C ASP A 692 -14.32 24.55 4.29
N VAL A 693 -14.33 25.44 5.28
CA VAL A 693 -13.10 26.02 5.86
C VAL A 693 -12.27 24.93 6.54
N MET A 694 -12.90 24.08 7.35
CA MET A 694 -12.20 22.97 8.04
C MET A 694 -11.67 21.94 7.04
N ALA A 695 -12.43 21.62 5.98
CA ALA A 695 -11.98 20.69 4.95
C ALA A 695 -10.71 21.17 4.24
N ARG A 696 -10.58 22.49 3.98
CA ARG A 696 -9.36 23.07 3.39
C ARG A 696 -8.18 23.04 4.35
N TYR A 697 -8.42 23.51 5.58
CA TYR A 697 -7.41 23.54 6.63
C TYR A 697 -6.81 22.13 6.84
N PHE A 698 -7.64 21.10 7.01
CA PHE A 698 -7.15 19.74 7.21
C PHE A 698 -6.59 19.09 5.94
N GLY A 699 -6.98 19.54 4.75
CA GLY A 699 -6.31 19.17 3.51
C GLY A 699 -4.83 19.57 3.51
N GLU A 700 -4.53 20.81 3.91
CA GLU A 700 -3.16 21.32 4.02
C GLU A 700 -2.41 20.71 5.22
N VAL A 701 -3.07 20.58 6.38
CA VAL A 701 -2.45 20.00 7.58
C VAL A 701 -2.13 18.54 7.39
N GLU A 702 -2.97 17.74 6.74
CA GLU A 702 -2.65 16.33 6.45
C GLU A 702 -1.42 16.21 5.54
N GLN A 703 -1.22 17.17 4.63
CA GLN A 703 -0.05 17.17 3.74
C GLN A 703 1.26 17.43 4.47
N ASN A 704 1.26 18.37 5.41
CA ASN A 704 2.49 18.81 6.06
C ASN A 704 2.72 18.13 7.41
N TYR A 705 1.65 17.79 8.13
CA TYR A 705 1.67 17.32 9.52
C TYR A 705 0.59 16.27 9.82
N PRO A 706 0.63 15.07 9.21
CA PRO A 706 -0.40 14.04 9.39
C PRO A 706 -0.59 13.57 10.85
N SER A 707 0.44 13.71 11.69
CA SER A 707 0.37 13.41 13.13
C SER A 707 -0.62 14.31 13.88
N VAL A 708 -0.81 15.56 13.44
CA VAL A 708 -1.78 16.51 14.03
C VAL A 708 -3.19 16.00 13.83
N VAL A 709 -3.52 15.58 12.61
CA VAL A 709 -4.84 15.03 12.27
C VAL A 709 -5.17 13.80 13.14
N ALA A 710 -4.21 12.87 13.26
CA ALA A 710 -4.38 11.70 14.13
C ALA A 710 -4.49 12.06 15.62
N ASN A 711 -3.75 13.08 16.09
CA ASN A 711 -3.81 13.55 17.48
C ASN A 711 -5.20 14.13 17.81
N VAL A 712 -5.81 14.90 16.89
CA VAL A 712 -7.19 15.42 17.07
C VAL A 712 -8.15 14.27 17.33
N VAL A 713 -8.21 13.29 16.41
CA VAL A 713 -9.14 12.14 16.51
C VAL A 713 -8.87 11.26 17.72
N ARG A 714 -7.60 11.07 18.11
CA ARG A 714 -7.22 10.32 19.32
C ARG A 714 -7.62 11.06 20.59
N THR A 715 -7.47 12.38 20.63
CA THR A 715 -7.82 13.20 21.81
C THR A 715 -9.32 13.23 21.99
N THR A 716 -10.07 13.46 20.91
CA THR A 716 -11.53 13.55 20.98
C THR A 716 -12.19 12.17 21.10
N GLY A 717 -11.50 11.12 20.67
CA GLY A 717 -11.79 9.72 20.99
C GLY A 717 -11.84 9.38 22.48
N LYS A 718 -11.22 10.19 23.35
CA LYS A 718 -11.24 10.00 24.81
C LYS A 718 -12.44 10.65 25.50
N LEU A 719 -13.23 11.44 24.77
CA LEU A 719 -14.40 12.11 25.34
C LEU A 719 -15.52 11.09 25.58
N ASN A 720 -16.05 11.09 26.80
CA ASN A 720 -17.14 10.20 27.19
C ASN A 720 -18.50 10.85 26.94
N ARG A 721 -19.47 10.02 26.55
CA ARG A 721 -20.88 10.41 26.51
C ARG A 721 -21.37 10.42 27.96
N ALA A 722 -21.73 11.58 28.49
CA ALA A 722 -22.32 11.67 29.83
C ALA A 722 -23.61 10.84 29.85
N ALA A 723 -23.61 9.73 30.60
CA ALA A 723 -24.79 8.89 30.76
C ALA A 723 -25.76 9.57 31.74
N GLY A 724 -27.03 9.69 31.37
CA GLY A 724 -28.11 10.10 32.26
C GLY A 724 -28.46 9.06 33.33
N GLY A 725 -27.47 8.41 33.96
CA GLY A 725 -27.72 7.40 34.99
C GLY A 725 -26.44 6.95 35.68
N GLY A 726 -26.20 7.48 36.88
CA GLY A 726 -25.18 6.95 37.80
C GLY A 726 -24.63 7.97 38.80
N ALA A 727 -25.27 8.03 39.98
CA ALA A 727 -24.71 8.47 41.27
C ALA A 727 -23.88 9.77 41.28
N GLY A 728 -24.57 10.89 41.20
CA GLY A 728 -24.06 12.23 41.45
C GLY A 728 -25.00 13.21 40.77
N GLU A 729 -25.83 13.90 41.54
CA GLU A 729 -26.71 14.96 41.05
C GLU A 729 -25.89 16.07 40.38
N LEU A 730 -25.60 15.91 39.09
CA LEU A 730 -25.32 17.03 38.20
C LEU A 730 -26.67 17.64 37.85
N GLN A 731 -27.09 18.62 38.64
CA GLN A 731 -28.21 19.51 38.34
C GLN A 731 -27.98 20.13 36.94
N GLY A 732 -28.70 19.68 35.90
CA GLY A 732 -28.61 20.28 34.56
C GLY A 732 -28.68 19.36 33.34
N VAL A 733 -28.79 18.03 33.49
CA VAL A 733 -28.99 17.13 32.33
C VAL A 733 -30.46 16.77 32.18
N GLY A 734 -31.21 17.52 31.36
CA GLY A 734 -32.63 17.29 31.11
C GLY A 734 -33.01 17.53 29.64
N GLY A 735 -33.57 16.51 28.97
CA GLY A 735 -34.11 16.61 27.62
C GLY A 735 -33.14 16.26 26.47
N ARG A 736 -33.68 16.19 25.25
CA ARG A 736 -32.94 15.97 24.00
C ARG A 736 -33.13 17.17 23.08
N CYS A 737 -32.12 17.46 22.27
CA CYS A 737 -32.19 18.52 21.29
C CYS A 737 -33.23 18.19 20.20
N GLY A 738 -34.23 19.05 20.00
CA GLY A 738 -35.28 18.88 18.99
C GLY A 738 -34.78 18.80 17.54
N ILE A 739 -33.59 19.34 17.22
CA ILE A 739 -33.01 19.24 15.87
C ILE A 739 -31.96 18.12 15.76
N CYS A 740 -30.98 18.02 16.65
CA CYS A 740 -29.90 17.02 16.50
C CYS A 740 -30.15 15.69 17.24
N GLY A 741 -31.15 15.62 18.11
CA GLY A 741 -31.54 14.44 18.87
C GLY A 741 -30.61 14.06 20.04
N VAL A 742 -29.52 14.80 20.27
CA VAL A 742 -28.54 14.51 21.33
C VAL A 742 -28.99 15.11 22.67
N ALA A 743 -28.53 14.55 23.79
CA ALA A 743 -28.80 15.07 25.13
C ALA A 743 -28.41 16.55 25.28
N LEU A 744 -29.17 17.28 26.09
CA LEU A 744 -28.93 18.69 26.42
C LEU A 744 -28.11 18.81 27.72
N ASP A 745 -27.22 19.81 27.75
CA ASP A 745 -26.57 20.30 28.96
C ASP A 745 -27.20 21.66 29.29
N THR A 746 -28.35 21.65 29.99
CA THR A 746 -29.11 22.88 30.22
C THR A 746 -28.29 23.90 31.03
N SER A 747 -27.47 23.42 31.96
CA SER A 747 -26.59 24.26 32.77
C SER A 747 -25.44 24.87 31.97
N GLY A 748 -24.79 24.09 31.10
CA GLY A 748 -23.71 24.57 30.24
C GLY A 748 -24.23 25.48 29.13
N ASP A 749 -25.35 25.12 28.50
CA ASP A 749 -25.98 25.92 27.45
C ASP A 749 -26.40 27.30 27.98
N GLU A 750 -27.00 27.39 29.16
CA GLU A 750 -27.34 28.67 29.81
C GLU A 750 -26.10 29.49 30.19
N ARG A 751 -25.06 28.84 30.72
CA ARG A 751 -23.80 29.51 31.06
C ARG A 751 -23.13 30.11 29.82
N TRP A 752 -23.04 29.37 28.73
CA TRP A 752 -22.44 29.87 27.49
C TRP A 752 -23.25 31.01 26.87
N ARG A 753 -24.59 30.95 26.91
CA ARG A 753 -25.43 32.09 26.49
C ARG A 753 -25.13 33.36 27.30
N GLY A 754 -24.98 33.23 28.62
CA GLY A 754 -24.65 34.36 29.51
C GLY A 754 -23.25 34.93 29.32
N GLU A 755 -22.23 34.09 29.17
CA GLU A 755 -20.83 34.53 28.99
C GLU A 755 -20.57 35.24 27.64
N ILE A 756 -21.39 34.99 26.61
CA ILE A 756 -21.24 35.59 25.27
C ILE A 756 -22.12 36.86 25.10
N GLY A 757 -22.91 37.22 26.12
CA GLY A 757 -23.70 38.45 26.11
C GLY A 757 -24.94 38.43 25.22
N GLU A 758 -25.52 37.25 24.96
CA GLU A 758 -26.82 37.17 24.29
C GLU A 758 -27.91 37.63 25.29
N GLU A 759 -28.32 38.91 25.22
CA GLU A 759 -29.40 39.46 26.04
C GLU A 759 -30.73 38.74 25.75
N MET A 760 -31.41 38.32 26.81
CA MET A 760 -32.75 37.78 26.71
C MET A 760 -33.73 38.92 26.39
N ASP A 761 -34.23 38.98 25.17
CA ASP A 761 -35.42 39.77 24.87
C ASP A 761 -36.59 39.21 25.70
N GLY A 762 -36.97 39.94 26.75
CA GLY A 762 -37.97 39.59 27.75
C GLY A 762 -39.41 39.50 27.23
N THR A 763 -39.63 39.30 25.93
CA THR A 763 -40.94 39.20 25.29
C THR A 763 -41.22 37.82 24.67
N ALA A 764 -40.25 36.89 24.68
CA ALA A 764 -40.41 35.54 24.14
C ALA A 764 -40.82 34.50 25.20
N GLU A 765 -41.84 34.76 26.01
CA GLU A 765 -42.32 33.81 27.04
C GLU A 765 -43.01 32.54 26.46
N GLY A 766 -43.18 32.42 25.14
CA GLY A 766 -43.87 31.29 24.50
C GLY A 766 -43.01 30.22 23.81
N TRP A 767 -41.71 30.42 23.60
CA TRP A 767 -40.92 29.63 22.62
C TRP A 767 -39.81 28.77 23.25
N ARG A 768 -39.98 28.30 24.49
CA ARG A 768 -39.02 27.41 25.17
C ARG A 768 -39.04 25.99 24.58
N GLY A 769 -38.51 25.83 23.36
CA GLY A 769 -38.30 24.53 22.71
C GLY A 769 -36.89 23.99 22.96
N SER A 770 -36.77 22.69 23.22
CA SER A 770 -35.58 21.95 23.66
C SER A 770 -34.40 21.95 22.65
N LEU A 771 -33.73 23.07 22.36
CA LEU A 771 -32.57 23.10 21.46
C LEU A 771 -31.24 23.24 22.22
N CYS A 772 -30.20 22.53 21.77
CA CYS A 772 -28.84 22.77 22.24
C CYS A 772 -28.26 24.06 21.64
N TYR A 773 -27.27 24.65 22.31
CA TYR A 773 -26.65 25.90 21.89
C TYR A 773 -26.25 25.92 20.40
N GLY A 774 -25.60 24.86 19.91
CA GLY A 774 -25.18 24.81 18.50
C GLY A 774 -26.32 24.68 17.47
N CYS A 775 -27.45 24.06 17.84
CA CYS A 775 -28.65 24.04 17.01
C CYS A 775 -29.34 25.41 16.99
N GLU A 776 -29.37 26.09 18.12
CA GLU A 776 -29.92 27.44 18.22
C GLU A 776 -29.10 28.44 17.40
N LYS A 777 -27.77 28.37 17.46
CA LYS A 777 -26.87 29.17 16.62
C LYS A 777 -27.09 28.90 15.13
N SER A 778 -27.20 27.64 14.75
CA SER A 778 -27.46 27.27 13.35
C SER A 778 -28.82 27.79 12.86
N ARG A 779 -29.80 27.94 13.75
CA ARG A 779 -31.10 28.55 13.44
C ARG A 779 -31.03 30.08 13.33
N ARG A 780 -30.40 30.76 14.29
CA ARG A 780 -30.42 32.23 14.42
C ARG A 780 -29.35 32.97 13.62
N GLY A 781 -28.21 32.33 13.34
CA GLY A 781 -27.08 32.90 12.60
C GLY A 781 -25.85 33.05 13.47
#